data_AF-Q4CMI3-F1
#
_entry.id   AF-Q4CMI3-F1
#
_cell.length_a   1.000
_cell.length_b   1.000
_cell.length_c   1.000
_cell.angle_alpha   90.00
_cell.angle_beta   90.00
_cell.angle_gamma   90.00
#
_symmetry.space_group_name_H-M   'P 1'
#
loop_
_entity.id
_entity.type
_entity.pdbx_description
1 polymer ?
#
loop_
_entity_poly.entity_id
_entity_poly.type
_entity_poly.pdbx_seq_one_letter_code
_entity_poly.pdbx_strand_id
1 'polypeptide(L)'
;ARTSGISGCECVCAAGGYGDTCLPAAVPDGLGPLPLPDANDTEVRCVHGGSISSVEYTDPGVRGLCFVNVTFTAAIVLDLWSFDAPQHTLNITLLQCVLVGLSIKGSIARVHVNVTSSMMDSGELEFRGDFGASSQILVVGSTLVSTLSYAIAFPEFSLGAKSTLLLIDNHIEGNNYAVYISETIVVDGGGIIVKGNTLLSTAVEDEVHTAVFVETVDVMKGGYIDVENNTMSAANGIFFFWDTKLASAGLLRVVDCTFFGSTRVSNSVLLYLSGSVTLQGGAQWRVKGNSVSAASIITVEDTSQKIRLSGSGTTVVLAHNRQVGSRLPLFNIFLASIVVASPARFVVGCNLQGDEEVSYDGAFPVEVVVFRCGTCNDDAACYMPGTELVDRSSCSCSCKEGWHGASCLPLELPNPVVPPVAERVVDGDTSCVVNQTLTKITLNMWKTHHCYVGVAFSGVDAALTFFLNSMPLHLAINITLTGCTFREGAVLQFVGGAEVAESAGVLIRVSQTVMRSSVVVFALALPQHCDIAVTEVDALQTFEFELPGTMSKTLSVLLLHDVVLTASSLLVGNVKAHALRYGEFGLYSFGTLTLVGGSSLYARYCSLDGYEHLFYVYRLSVSDRSVFALLNNTMSSATSLLYQHHRFSVSEHSVLRVVGNSGIVACAIYAEELWTVQRSSWLDWRDNDVGVGAMFHDTGSAFVSIDSSSVVTLTGCRMGSTGLSRPLLSQADAGYRFFAGCLTVLGRVLTTTGELELSGITNVTTVVVCGECTKDGDCFAPLTTAVIDCKCQCAAGGHGDVCVPAPVPVGPPPPPPPPSPLLPPPPPIGECISDMVYPEVAQSVGSGLSWLCYRNVTFSGGGMSLTVLIGAMTGDVANVTFDGCTWRDGAVLLLLGNAYAAVGSLNIVVTGNTFSDALLSPEGGFPPRTNITISGNRFTVTRLIPRSGLGLRKPSCVAMNELAISNYSAVVLSGNAFQTMTTSSSAIQVVKYALRVTWHSVFAVLGNTFHMAGGEGTPIHLEGYAESLSLFVLNSSAVVVRGNLVSSLVQYVIIFVWVFCVESRSAVVFRDNDMQGSSA
;
A
#
# COMPACT_ATOMS: atom_id res chain seq x y z
N ALA A 1 -33.79 -50.74 -8.13
CA ALA A 1 -34.01 -51.12 -6.72
C ALA A 1 -34.02 -52.65 -6.62
N ARG A 2 -33.41 -53.26 -5.60
CA ARG A 2 -33.43 -54.72 -5.40
C ARG A 2 -34.63 -55.20 -4.57
N THR A 3 -35.67 -54.38 -4.45
CA THR A 3 -36.94 -54.72 -3.81
C THR A 3 -37.93 -55.22 -4.87
N SER A 4 -38.44 -56.44 -4.74
CA SER A 4 -39.48 -57.02 -5.60
C SER A 4 -40.90 -56.81 -5.08
N GLY A 5 -41.06 -56.39 -3.82
CA GLY A 5 -42.35 -56.09 -3.22
C GLY A 5 -42.22 -55.69 -1.75
N ILE A 6 -43.35 -55.43 -1.10
CA ILE A 6 -43.42 -55.12 0.33
C ILE A 6 -44.46 -56.05 0.95
N SER A 7 -44.13 -56.71 2.05
CA SER A 7 -44.99 -57.63 2.79
C SER A 7 -44.97 -57.23 4.26
N GLY A 8 -46.10 -56.80 4.82
CA GLY A 8 -46.21 -56.54 6.26
C GLY A 8 -45.23 -55.49 6.82
N CYS A 9 -44.93 -54.45 6.04
CA CYS A 9 -43.91 -53.40 6.30
C CYS A 9 -42.44 -53.82 6.09
N GLU A 10 -42.16 -55.05 5.67
CA GLU A 10 -40.81 -55.50 5.30
C GLU A 10 -40.62 -55.51 3.79
N CYS A 11 -39.40 -55.19 3.32
CA CYS A 11 -39.06 -55.26 1.90
C CYS A 11 -38.82 -56.71 1.48
N VAL A 12 -39.55 -57.20 0.47
CA VAL A 12 -39.25 -58.47 -0.20
C VAL A 12 -38.20 -58.21 -1.27
N CYS A 13 -37.04 -58.86 -1.16
CA CYS A 13 -35.92 -58.62 -2.07
C CYS A 13 -35.98 -59.47 -3.34
N ALA A 14 -35.68 -58.85 -4.48
CA ALA A 14 -35.34 -59.55 -5.72
C ALA A 14 -34.00 -60.29 -5.56
N ALA A 15 -33.74 -61.28 -6.42
CA ALA A 15 -32.49 -62.06 -6.41
C ALA A 15 -31.26 -61.12 -6.37
N GLY A 16 -30.41 -61.33 -5.35
CA GLY A 16 -29.22 -60.53 -5.07
C GLY A 16 -29.41 -59.37 -4.08
N GLY A 17 -30.63 -59.07 -3.60
CA GLY A 17 -30.80 -58.14 -2.48
C GLY A 17 -30.53 -58.83 -1.14
N TYR A 18 -29.84 -58.17 -0.22
CA TYR A 18 -29.47 -58.69 1.10
C TYR A 18 -30.02 -57.83 2.23
N GLY A 19 -30.50 -58.48 3.31
CA GLY A 19 -31.06 -57.82 4.49
C GLY A 19 -32.43 -57.17 4.26
N ASP A 20 -33.01 -56.66 5.34
CA ASP A 20 -34.39 -56.15 5.40
C ASP A 20 -34.64 -54.90 4.54
N THR A 21 -33.55 -54.26 4.09
CA THR A 21 -33.55 -53.08 3.21
C THR A 21 -33.09 -53.39 1.78
N CYS A 22 -32.89 -54.66 1.43
CA CYS A 22 -32.49 -55.15 0.10
C CYS A 22 -31.23 -54.47 -0.45
N LEU A 23 -30.18 -54.41 0.38
CA LEU A 23 -28.87 -53.88 0.02
C LEU A 23 -28.25 -54.67 -1.13
N PRO A 24 -27.40 -54.03 -1.96
CA PRO A 24 -26.76 -54.69 -3.10
C PRO A 24 -25.72 -55.75 -2.71
N ALA A 25 -25.29 -55.80 -1.45
CA ALA A 25 -24.33 -56.76 -0.91
C ALA A 25 -24.69 -57.14 0.53
N ALA A 26 -24.33 -58.36 0.94
CA ALA A 26 -24.47 -58.80 2.33
C ALA A 26 -23.60 -57.93 3.24
N VAL A 27 -24.18 -57.46 4.34
CA VAL A 27 -23.40 -56.87 5.44
C VAL A 27 -22.60 -58.03 6.08
N PRO A 28 -21.28 -57.91 6.26
CA PRO A 28 -20.47 -59.00 6.82
C PRO A 28 -20.95 -59.45 8.21
N ASP A 29 -21.20 -60.75 8.36
CA ASP A 29 -21.45 -61.41 9.65
C ASP A 29 -20.18 -61.33 10.51
N GLY A 30 -20.01 -60.22 11.23
CA GLY A 30 -18.80 -59.93 12.00
C GLY A 30 -18.84 -58.57 12.70
N LEU A 31 -19.74 -57.68 12.26
CA LEU A 31 -20.20 -56.60 13.11
C LEU A 31 -21.22 -57.21 14.07
N GLY A 32 -20.73 -57.71 15.21
CA GLY A 32 -21.58 -58.15 16.31
C GLY A 32 -22.66 -57.10 16.63
N PRO A 33 -23.76 -57.51 17.28
CA PRO A 33 -24.89 -56.62 17.54
C PRO A 33 -24.36 -55.29 18.09
N LEU A 34 -24.71 -54.19 17.41
CA LEU A 34 -24.55 -52.83 17.93
C LEU A 34 -24.94 -52.89 19.40
N PRO A 35 -24.00 -52.69 20.34
CA PRO A 35 -24.31 -52.76 21.75
C PRO A 35 -25.47 -51.78 21.96
N LEU A 36 -26.55 -52.27 22.55
CA LEU A 36 -27.55 -51.40 23.17
C LEU A 36 -26.78 -50.37 23.99
N PRO A 37 -27.18 -49.08 23.99
CA PRO A 37 -26.49 -48.05 24.74
C PRO A 37 -26.56 -48.40 26.23
N ASP A 38 -25.56 -49.14 26.69
CA ASP A 38 -25.32 -49.39 28.09
C ASP A 38 -25.10 -48.02 28.71
N ALA A 39 -25.73 -47.77 29.85
CA ALA A 39 -25.73 -46.53 30.62
C ALA A 39 -24.34 -46.15 31.19
N ASN A 40 -23.27 -46.58 30.54
CA ASN A 40 -21.88 -46.31 30.84
C ASN A 40 -21.20 -45.50 29.71
N ASP A 41 -22.02 -44.80 28.90
CA ASP A 41 -21.64 -43.89 27.81
C ASP A 41 -20.80 -42.73 28.36
N THR A 42 -19.53 -43.02 28.61
CA THR A 42 -18.51 -42.18 29.23
C THR A 42 -17.57 -41.61 28.15
N GLU A 43 -18.10 -41.39 26.94
CA GLU A 43 -17.37 -40.94 25.76
C GLU A 43 -17.18 -39.42 25.72
N VAL A 44 -16.16 -38.98 24.96
CA VAL A 44 -15.91 -37.58 24.62
C VAL A 44 -16.91 -37.17 23.53
N ARG A 45 -17.66 -36.08 23.74
CA ARG A 45 -18.66 -35.63 22.77
C ARG A 45 -17.99 -34.79 21.67
N CYS A 46 -17.98 -35.30 20.45
CA CYS A 46 -17.44 -34.59 19.28
C CYS A 46 -18.53 -33.87 18.49
N VAL A 47 -18.33 -32.59 18.18
CA VAL A 47 -19.10 -31.83 17.20
C VAL A 47 -18.26 -31.71 15.93
N HIS A 48 -18.82 -32.15 14.80
CA HIS A 48 -18.15 -32.12 13.50
C HIS A 48 -18.87 -31.15 12.56
N GLY A 49 -18.16 -30.16 12.03
CA GLY A 49 -18.69 -29.22 11.04
C GLY A 49 -19.70 -28.20 11.60
N GLY A 50 -20.13 -27.29 10.72
CA GLY A 50 -21.21 -26.34 11.00
C GLY A 50 -20.78 -25.10 11.79
N SER A 51 -21.78 -24.34 12.25
CA SER A 51 -21.58 -23.12 13.03
C SER A 51 -22.35 -23.17 14.34
N ILE A 52 -21.71 -22.74 15.43
CA ILE A 52 -22.32 -22.69 16.78
C ILE A 52 -22.14 -21.30 17.39
N SER A 53 -23.07 -20.89 18.24
CA SER A 53 -23.00 -19.64 19.02
C SER A 53 -22.96 -19.88 20.53
N SER A 54 -23.15 -21.13 20.97
CA SER A 54 -23.16 -21.54 22.37
C SER A 54 -22.83 -23.02 22.48
N VAL A 55 -22.34 -23.45 23.64
CA VAL A 55 -22.12 -24.86 24.00
C VAL A 55 -23.05 -25.18 25.16
N GLU A 56 -23.97 -26.13 25.00
CA GLU A 56 -24.88 -26.57 26.07
C GLU A 56 -24.22 -27.66 26.94
N TYR A 57 -24.34 -27.52 28.27
CA TYR A 57 -23.88 -28.48 29.28
C TYR A 57 -25.09 -29.13 29.95
N THR A 58 -25.41 -30.40 29.71
CA THR A 58 -26.56 -31.02 30.42
C THR A 58 -26.41 -32.46 30.88
N ASP A 59 -25.43 -33.24 30.41
CA ASP A 59 -25.36 -34.66 30.76
C ASP A 59 -24.26 -34.95 31.80
N PRO A 60 -24.61 -35.46 33.01
CA PRO A 60 -23.63 -35.94 33.98
C PRO A 60 -22.77 -37.06 33.38
N GLY A 61 -21.45 -37.03 33.58
CA GLY A 61 -20.53 -38.10 33.19
C GLY A 61 -19.75 -37.90 31.88
N VAL A 62 -19.95 -36.79 31.16
CA VAL A 62 -19.16 -36.43 29.98
C VAL A 62 -17.69 -36.19 30.38
N ARG A 63 -16.75 -36.91 29.75
CA ARG A 63 -15.31 -36.85 30.07
C ARG A 63 -14.52 -35.88 29.21
N GLY A 64 -15.18 -35.15 28.32
CA GLY A 64 -14.52 -34.21 27.43
C GLY A 64 -15.40 -33.69 26.31
N LEU A 65 -14.92 -32.65 25.64
CA LEU A 65 -15.52 -32.06 24.43
C LEU A 65 -14.51 -32.10 23.30
N CYS A 66 -14.99 -32.33 22.09
CA CYS A 66 -14.19 -32.22 20.89
C CYS A 66 -14.96 -31.42 19.83
N PHE A 67 -14.28 -30.52 19.15
CA PHE A 67 -14.81 -29.74 18.04
C PHE A 67 -13.88 -29.94 16.85
N VAL A 68 -14.43 -30.37 15.73
CA VAL A 68 -13.67 -30.62 14.49
C VAL A 68 -14.32 -29.85 13.36
N ASN A 69 -13.58 -28.92 12.76
CA ASN A 69 -14.05 -28.10 11.64
C ASN A 69 -15.32 -27.28 11.97
N VAL A 70 -15.41 -26.76 13.20
CA VAL A 70 -16.57 -25.98 13.68
C VAL A 70 -16.26 -24.48 13.63
N THR A 71 -17.21 -23.69 13.14
CA THR A 71 -17.13 -22.22 13.15
C THR A 71 -17.92 -21.64 14.31
N PHE A 72 -17.23 -20.95 15.21
CA PHE A 72 -17.82 -20.29 16.36
C PHE A 72 -18.27 -18.91 15.88
N THR A 73 -19.53 -18.56 16.10
CA THR A 73 -20.14 -17.29 15.65
C THR A 73 -20.26 -16.27 16.77
N ALA A 74 -19.91 -16.66 18.00
CA ALA A 74 -19.81 -15.84 19.19
C ALA A 74 -18.64 -16.33 20.05
N ALA A 75 -18.18 -15.50 20.99
CA ALA A 75 -17.20 -15.92 21.98
C ALA A 75 -17.79 -16.98 22.92
N ILE A 76 -17.06 -18.06 23.15
CA ILE A 76 -17.50 -19.19 23.97
C ILE A 76 -16.68 -19.27 25.25
N VAL A 77 -17.37 -19.58 26.36
CA VAL A 77 -16.73 -19.90 27.63
C VAL A 77 -16.95 -21.37 27.92
N LEU A 78 -15.86 -22.14 27.97
CA LEU A 78 -15.81 -23.53 28.41
C LEU A 78 -15.49 -23.58 29.91
N ASP A 79 -16.54 -23.68 30.74
CA ASP A 79 -16.38 -23.77 32.18
C ASP A 79 -16.23 -25.23 32.62
N LEU A 80 -15.02 -25.62 33.00
CA LEU A 80 -14.70 -27.00 33.34
C LEU A 80 -15.25 -27.42 34.72
N TRP A 81 -15.79 -26.50 35.54
CA TRP A 81 -16.53 -26.86 36.75
C TRP A 81 -17.82 -27.61 36.46
N SER A 82 -18.33 -27.46 35.23
CA SER A 82 -19.56 -28.11 34.75
C SER A 82 -19.39 -29.63 34.52
N PHE A 83 -18.16 -30.13 34.47
CA PHE A 83 -17.88 -31.54 34.18
C PHE A 83 -17.64 -32.31 35.49
N ASP A 84 -18.56 -33.22 35.83
CA ASP A 84 -18.42 -34.12 36.98
C ASP A 84 -17.48 -35.28 36.63
N ALA A 85 -16.16 -35.07 36.77
CA ALA A 85 -15.14 -36.08 36.52
C ALA A 85 -14.11 -36.23 37.67
N PRO A 86 -14.53 -36.41 38.93
CA PRO A 86 -13.61 -36.65 40.03
C PRO A 86 -12.80 -37.93 39.74
N GLN A 87 -11.47 -37.80 39.66
CA GLN A 87 -10.46 -38.84 39.34
C GLN A 87 -10.16 -39.13 37.87
N HIS A 88 -10.80 -38.48 36.90
CA HIS A 88 -10.48 -38.68 35.47
C HIS A 88 -9.89 -37.41 34.82
N THR A 89 -9.14 -37.62 33.74
CA THR A 89 -8.62 -36.54 32.90
C THR A 89 -9.73 -36.03 31.98
N LEU A 90 -10.00 -34.72 32.00
CA LEU A 90 -10.91 -34.07 31.05
C LEU A 90 -10.18 -33.80 29.73
N ASN A 91 -10.72 -34.24 28.60
CA ASN A 91 -10.13 -33.99 27.29
C ASN A 91 -10.91 -32.92 26.54
N ILE A 92 -10.27 -31.81 26.18
CA ILE A 92 -10.86 -30.75 25.37
C ILE A 92 -10.06 -30.62 24.08
N THR A 93 -10.68 -30.91 22.95
CA THR A 93 -10.01 -30.86 21.64
C THR A 93 -10.71 -29.88 20.72
N LEU A 94 -9.96 -28.97 20.11
CA LEU A 94 -10.40 -28.10 19.02
C LEU A 94 -9.47 -28.33 17.84
N LEU A 95 -9.99 -28.93 16.78
CA LEU A 95 -9.25 -29.24 15.57
C LEU A 95 -9.85 -28.47 14.40
N GLN A 96 -9.06 -27.65 13.71
CA GLN A 96 -9.48 -26.88 12.54
C GLN A 96 -10.72 -26.00 12.80
N CYS A 97 -10.84 -25.44 14.00
CA CYS A 97 -11.98 -24.58 14.35
C CYS A 97 -11.71 -23.13 13.98
N VAL A 98 -12.77 -22.38 13.67
CA VAL A 98 -12.73 -20.92 13.50
C VAL A 98 -13.34 -20.29 14.74
N LEU A 99 -12.54 -19.53 15.49
CA LEU A 99 -12.90 -18.97 16.80
C LEU A 99 -13.19 -17.47 16.67
N VAL A 100 -14.22 -17.02 17.37
CA VAL A 100 -14.49 -15.57 17.61
C VAL A 100 -13.95 -15.14 18.98
N GLY A 101 -13.63 -16.11 19.84
CA GLY A 101 -13.13 -15.92 21.19
C GLY A 101 -13.40 -17.20 21.99
N LEU A 102 -12.46 -17.62 22.82
CA LEU A 102 -12.59 -18.85 23.59
C LEU A 102 -11.92 -18.69 24.95
N SER A 103 -12.69 -18.79 26.03
CA SER A 103 -12.14 -18.85 27.39
C SER A 103 -12.36 -20.25 27.96
N ILE A 104 -11.29 -20.91 28.39
CA ILE A 104 -11.32 -22.22 29.04
C ILE A 104 -11.02 -22.01 30.53
N LYS A 105 -12.01 -22.26 31.39
CA LYS A 105 -11.89 -22.09 32.84
C LYS A 105 -11.60 -23.41 33.53
N GLY A 106 -10.43 -23.53 34.16
CA GLY A 106 -10.01 -24.68 34.95
C GLY A 106 -10.84 -24.91 36.21
N SER A 107 -10.87 -26.17 36.67
CA SER A 107 -11.68 -26.63 37.80
C SER A 107 -10.92 -27.54 38.76
N ILE A 108 -9.61 -27.31 38.94
CA ILE A 108 -8.64 -28.13 39.71
C ILE A 108 -8.50 -29.60 39.25
N ALA A 109 -9.35 -30.08 38.34
CA ALA A 109 -9.25 -31.38 37.71
C ALA A 109 -8.05 -31.45 36.76
N ARG A 110 -7.57 -32.67 36.48
CA ARG A 110 -6.56 -32.89 35.44
C ARG A 110 -7.20 -32.70 34.07
N VAL A 111 -6.60 -31.89 33.20
CA VAL A 111 -7.14 -31.58 31.87
C VAL A 111 -6.08 -31.77 30.80
N HIS A 112 -6.47 -32.34 29.66
CA HIS A 112 -5.73 -32.27 28.41
C HIS A 112 -6.48 -31.38 27.43
N VAL A 113 -6.00 -30.17 27.20
CA VAL A 113 -6.53 -29.25 26.19
C VAL A 113 -5.65 -29.28 24.96
N ASN A 114 -6.26 -29.45 23.78
CA ASN A 114 -5.56 -29.41 22.51
C ASN A 114 -6.29 -28.50 21.52
N VAL A 115 -5.69 -27.37 21.18
CA VAL A 115 -6.12 -26.46 20.12
C VAL A 115 -5.17 -26.66 18.93
N THR A 116 -5.58 -27.46 17.97
CA THR A 116 -4.78 -27.84 16.80
C THR A 116 -5.32 -27.20 15.53
N SER A 117 -4.45 -26.58 14.73
CA SER A 117 -4.77 -26.06 13.39
C SER A 117 -6.00 -25.16 13.34
N SER A 118 -6.29 -24.46 14.43
CA SER A 118 -7.47 -23.61 14.55
C SER A 118 -7.10 -22.15 14.27
N MET A 119 -8.10 -21.31 14.04
CA MET A 119 -7.88 -19.90 13.71
C MET A 119 -8.77 -18.96 14.51
N MET A 120 -8.32 -17.73 14.71
CA MET A 120 -9.04 -16.65 15.38
C MET A 120 -8.60 -15.32 14.77
N ASP A 121 -9.52 -14.37 14.65
CA ASP A 121 -9.25 -13.10 13.93
C ASP A 121 -9.59 -11.83 14.74
N SER A 122 -10.61 -11.89 15.61
CA SER A 122 -11.02 -10.73 16.43
C SER A 122 -11.07 -11.01 17.92
N GLY A 123 -10.99 -12.28 18.32
CA GLY A 123 -11.16 -12.73 19.69
C GLY A 123 -9.88 -12.82 20.49
N GLU A 124 -10.02 -13.39 21.68
CA GLU A 124 -8.91 -13.82 22.54
C GLU A 124 -9.09 -15.31 22.90
N LEU A 125 -7.96 -16.01 23.04
CA LEU A 125 -7.89 -17.36 23.57
C LEU A 125 -7.39 -17.27 25.02
N GLU A 126 -8.30 -17.51 25.96
CA GLU A 126 -8.04 -17.34 27.38
C GLU A 126 -8.01 -18.70 28.10
N PHE A 127 -6.99 -18.91 28.93
CA PHE A 127 -6.93 -20.03 29.87
C PHE A 127 -6.96 -19.47 31.29
N ARG A 128 -8.07 -19.69 32.00
CA ARG A 128 -8.31 -19.07 33.31
C ARG A 128 -8.45 -20.12 34.40
N GLY A 129 -8.01 -19.79 35.61
CA GLY A 129 -8.24 -20.62 36.80
C GLY A 129 -7.24 -21.77 36.96
N ASP A 130 -7.62 -22.72 37.81
CA ASP A 130 -6.70 -23.76 38.29
C ASP A 130 -6.77 -25.04 37.46
N PHE A 131 -5.64 -25.46 36.91
CA PHE A 131 -5.49 -26.73 36.19
C PHE A 131 -4.78 -27.74 37.08
N GLY A 132 -5.39 -28.91 37.29
CA GLY A 132 -4.89 -29.93 38.21
C GLY A 132 -3.52 -30.50 37.83
N ALA A 133 -2.92 -31.26 38.74
CA ALA A 133 -1.59 -31.84 38.53
C ALA A 133 -1.53 -32.79 37.31
N SER A 134 -0.44 -32.69 36.56
CA SER A 134 -0.20 -33.41 35.29
C SER A 134 -1.20 -33.06 34.18
N SER A 135 -1.67 -31.81 34.14
CA SER A 135 -2.46 -31.29 33.02
C SER A 135 -1.57 -30.99 31.81
N GLN A 136 -2.16 -30.97 30.63
CA GLN A 136 -1.47 -30.66 29.38
C GLN A 136 -2.30 -29.65 28.59
N ILE A 137 -1.72 -28.53 28.22
CA ILE A 137 -2.35 -27.53 27.37
C ILE A 137 -1.47 -27.39 26.13
N LEU A 138 -2.02 -27.69 24.97
CA LEU A 138 -1.34 -27.62 23.69
C LEU A 138 -2.11 -26.69 22.77
N VAL A 139 -1.42 -25.69 22.22
CA VAL A 139 -1.87 -24.88 21.09
C VAL A 139 -0.85 -25.08 19.99
N VAL A 140 -1.25 -25.67 18.87
CA VAL A 140 -0.32 -26.09 17.83
C VAL A 140 -0.82 -25.81 16.42
N GLY A 141 0.07 -25.31 15.56
CA GLY A 141 -0.21 -25.09 14.14
C GLY A 141 -1.36 -24.12 13.87
N SER A 142 -1.70 -23.25 14.83
CA SER A 142 -2.89 -22.38 14.83
C SER A 142 -2.54 -20.93 14.49
N THR A 143 -3.50 -20.20 13.93
CA THR A 143 -3.36 -18.78 13.55
C THR A 143 -4.31 -17.94 14.39
N LEU A 144 -3.78 -17.28 15.43
CA LEU A 144 -4.53 -16.56 16.45
C LEU A 144 -4.22 -15.07 16.36
N VAL A 145 -4.99 -14.37 15.54
CA VAL A 145 -4.93 -12.91 15.37
C VAL A 145 -6.02 -12.29 16.23
N SER A 146 -5.69 -11.20 16.90
CA SER A 146 -6.61 -10.44 17.74
C SER A 146 -6.47 -8.95 17.48
N THR A 147 -7.63 -8.27 17.43
CA THR A 147 -7.69 -6.80 17.43
C THR A 147 -7.67 -6.23 18.85
N LEU A 148 -7.78 -7.09 19.88
CA LEU A 148 -7.73 -6.73 21.29
C LEU A 148 -6.28 -6.61 21.77
N SER A 149 -6.10 -6.16 23.01
CA SER A 149 -4.77 -5.99 23.62
C SER A 149 -3.90 -7.25 23.54
N TYR A 150 -4.49 -8.45 23.53
CA TYR A 150 -3.74 -9.70 23.43
C TYR A 150 -4.47 -10.80 22.68
N ALA A 151 -3.73 -11.75 22.10
CA ALA A 151 -4.30 -12.91 21.40
C ALA A 151 -4.47 -14.13 22.30
N ILE A 152 -3.46 -14.44 23.11
CA ILE A 152 -3.56 -15.49 24.14
C ILE A 152 -3.33 -14.88 25.51
N ALA A 153 -4.22 -15.17 26.47
CA ALA A 153 -4.07 -14.72 27.85
C ALA A 153 -4.25 -15.83 28.88
N PHE A 154 -3.57 -15.65 30.02
CA PHE A 154 -3.59 -16.55 31.16
C PHE A 154 -3.95 -15.82 32.47
N PRO A 155 -5.17 -15.28 32.61
CA PRO A 155 -5.62 -14.58 33.81
C PRO A 155 -5.97 -15.57 34.93
N GLU A 156 -5.65 -15.23 36.18
CA GLU A 156 -5.91 -16.09 37.36
C GLU A 156 -5.41 -17.55 37.14
N PHE A 157 -4.35 -17.74 36.36
CA PHE A 157 -3.94 -19.04 35.83
C PHE A 157 -2.98 -19.75 36.77
N SER A 158 -3.29 -21.00 37.12
CA SER A 158 -2.37 -21.87 37.87
C SER A 158 -2.21 -23.24 37.23
N LEU A 159 -0.96 -23.71 37.11
CA LEU A 159 -0.61 -25.04 36.63
C LEU A 159 -0.21 -25.93 37.80
N GLY A 160 -0.95 -27.01 38.01
CA GLY A 160 -0.59 -28.04 38.98
C GLY A 160 0.76 -28.69 38.66
N ALA A 161 1.37 -29.33 39.65
CA ALA A 161 2.68 -29.95 39.50
C ALA A 161 2.74 -30.94 38.32
N LYS A 162 3.88 -30.99 37.63
CA LYS A 162 4.17 -31.82 36.45
C LYS A 162 3.24 -31.58 35.26
N SER A 163 2.63 -30.41 35.17
CA SER A 163 1.81 -30.03 34.01
C SER A 163 2.65 -29.42 32.89
N THR A 164 2.10 -29.38 31.68
CA THR A 164 2.77 -28.81 30.52
C THR A 164 1.89 -27.80 29.78
N LEU A 165 2.48 -26.70 29.34
CA LEU A 165 1.89 -25.72 28.44
C LEU A 165 2.77 -25.61 27.19
N LEU A 166 2.19 -25.86 26.02
CA LEU A 166 2.91 -25.98 24.76
C LEU A 166 2.26 -25.05 23.73
N LEU A 167 3.00 -24.04 23.30
CA LEU A 167 2.65 -23.18 22.16
C LEU A 167 3.64 -23.51 21.03
N ILE A 168 3.20 -24.29 20.04
CA ILE A 168 4.09 -24.85 19.02
C ILE A 168 3.63 -24.47 17.60
N ASP A 169 4.54 -23.92 16.79
CA ASP A 169 4.30 -23.62 15.36
C ASP A 169 3.04 -22.78 15.09
N ASN A 170 2.73 -21.82 15.96
CA ASN A 170 1.58 -20.94 15.80
C ASN A 170 1.96 -19.57 15.23
N HIS A 171 1.00 -18.92 14.59
CA HIS A 171 1.05 -17.49 14.30
C HIS A 171 0.16 -16.76 15.29
N ILE A 172 0.73 -15.94 16.17
CA ILE A 172 0.01 -15.29 17.27
C ILE A 172 0.26 -13.79 17.19
N GLU A 173 -0.80 -13.02 17.03
CA GLU A 173 -0.74 -11.58 16.83
C GLU A 173 -1.80 -10.89 17.67
N GLY A 174 -1.38 -9.99 18.56
CA GLY A 174 -2.30 -9.13 19.32
C GLY A 174 -1.92 -7.66 19.20
N ASN A 175 -2.78 -6.76 19.68
CA ASN A 175 -2.50 -5.33 19.59
C ASN A 175 -1.28 -4.95 20.43
N ASN A 176 -1.31 -5.22 21.74
CA ASN A 176 -0.21 -4.90 22.67
C ASN A 176 0.68 -6.10 22.96
N TYR A 177 0.10 -7.30 23.02
CA TYR A 177 0.78 -8.55 23.35
C TYR A 177 0.35 -9.71 22.47
N ALA A 178 1.28 -10.56 22.01
CA ALA A 178 0.88 -11.82 21.40
C ALA A 178 0.42 -12.80 22.50
N VAL A 179 1.21 -12.90 23.58
CA VAL A 179 0.92 -13.75 24.74
C VAL A 179 1.03 -12.93 26.02
N TYR A 180 0.00 -12.99 26.87
CA TYR A 180 -0.10 -12.22 28.10
C TYR A 180 -0.34 -13.12 29.32
N ILE A 181 0.64 -13.23 30.21
CA ILE A 181 0.55 -13.97 31.48
C ILE A 181 0.55 -12.95 32.62
N SER A 182 -0.62 -12.72 33.20
CA SER A 182 -0.87 -11.65 34.18
C SER A 182 -0.79 -12.10 35.64
N GLU A 183 -0.21 -13.26 35.89
CA GLU A 183 -0.16 -13.87 37.22
C GLU A 183 1.21 -14.51 37.48
N THR A 184 1.43 -14.92 38.72
CA THR A 184 2.61 -15.71 39.07
C THR A 184 2.53 -17.12 38.51
N ILE A 185 3.36 -17.42 37.51
CA ILE A 185 3.46 -18.76 36.94
C ILE A 185 4.46 -19.61 37.73
N VAL A 186 3.96 -20.68 38.34
CA VAL A 186 4.76 -21.63 39.12
C VAL A 186 4.91 -22.93 38.34
N VAL A 187 6.13 -23.22 37.88
CA VAL A 187 6.46 -24.45 37.14
C VAL A 187 7.14 -25.44 38.08
N ASP A 188 6.35 -26.33 38.71
CA ASP A 188 6.82 -27.41 39.60
C ASP A 188 6.97 -28.73 38.84
N GLY A 189 8.19 -29.07 38.42
CA GLY A 189 8.51 -30.35 37.77
C GLY A 189 7.83 -30.59 36.41
N GLY A 190 7.25 -29.56 35.82
CA GLY A 190 6.58 -29.53 34.52
C GLY A 190 7.30 -28.63 33.52
N GLY A 191 6.61 -28.20 32.46
CA GLY A 191 7.25 -27.46 31.37
C GLY A 191 6.35 -26.44 30.66
N ILE A 192 6.91 -25.29 30.31
CA ILE A 192 6.31 -24.35 29.36
C ILE A 192 7.20 -24.28 28.14
N ILE A 193 6.68 -24.61 26.96
CA ILE A 193 7.43 -24.57 25.70
C ILE A 193 6.73 -23.62 24.75
N VAL A 194 7.46 -22.62 24.26
CA VAL A 194 7.05 -21.71 23.21
C VAL A 194 8.03 -21.90 22.06
N LYS A 195 7.64 -22.67 21.04
CA LYS A 195 8.56 -23.10 19.98
C LYS A 195 8.00 -22.90 18.58
N GLY A 196 8.81 -22.38 17.65
CA GLY A 196 8.42 -22.28 16.24
C GLY A 196 7.34 -21.25 15.95
N ASN A 197 7.01 -20.37 16.90
CA ASN A 197 5.91 -19.42 16.73
C ASN A 197 6.38 -18.12 16.09
N THR A 198 5.46 -17.48 15.37
CA THR A 198 5.55 -16.07 14.97
C THR A 198 4.71 -15.25 15.95
N LEU A 199 5.35 -14.37 16.72
CA LEU A 199 4.73 -13.59 17.80
C LEU A 199 4.80 -12.10 17.50
N LEU A 200 3.66 -11.48 17.21
CA LEU A 200 3.60 -10.12 16.69
C LEU A 200 2.75 -9.21 17.57
N SER A 201 3.13 -7.93 17.59
CA SER A 201 2.32 -6.87 18.16
C SER A 201 2.14 -5.73 17.14
N THR A 202 0.89 -5.26 16.99
CA THR A 202 0.50 -4.28 15.96
C THR A 202 0.31 -2.85 16.44
N ALA A 203 0.41 -2.58 17.75
CA ALA A 203 0.23 -1.23 18.30
C ALA A 203 1.13 -0.19 17.60
N VAL A 204 0.50 0.90 17.14
CA VAL A 204 1.10 1.92 16.27
C VAL A 204 1.72 3.07 17.08
N GLU A 205 1.24 3.28 18.31
CA GLU A 205 1.50 4.45 19.17
C GLU A 205 2.45 4.15 20.34
N ASP A 206 2.76 5.19 21.13
CA ASP A 206 3.72 5.31 22.25
C ASP A 206 3.60 4.25 23.38
N GLU A 207 2.78 3.22 23.21
CA GLU A 207 2.70 2.07 24.10
C GLU A 207 3.87 1.10 23.85
N VAL A 208 4.45 0.60 24.94
CA VAL A 208 5.56 -0.34 24.92
C VAL A 208 5.05 -1.74 24.57
N HIS A 209 4.84 -1.97 23.28
CA HIS A 209 4.35 -3.23 22.73
C HIS A 209 5.33 -4.38 22.95
N THR A 210 4.82 -5.53 23.39
CA THR A 210 5.66 -6.64 23.86
C THR A 210 5.13 -7.95 23.30
N ALA A 211 5.95 -8.78 22.65
CA ALA A 211 5.45 -10.04 22.08
C ALA A 211 4.96 -11.01 23.17
N VAL A 212 5.74 -11.21 24.23
CA VAL A 212 5.36 -12.06 25.38
C VAL A 212 5.54 -11.29 26.68
N PHE A 213 4.44 -11.06 27.38
CA PHE A 213 4.48 -10.48 28.72
C PHE A 213 4.29 -11.57 29.78
N VAL A 214 5.17 -11.57 30.78
CA VAL A 214 5.09 -12.47 31.92
C VAL A 214 5.26 -11.68 33.20
N GLU A 215 4.28 -11.78 34.09
CA GLU A 215 4.30 -11.02 35.34
C GLU A 215 5.38 -11.53 36.31
N THR A 216 5.21 -12.74 36.87
CA THR A 216 6.15 -13.34 37.83
C THR A 216 6.41 -14.80 37.47
N VAL A 217 7.66 -15.26 37.58
CA VAL A 217 8.07 -16.61 37.14
C VAL A 217 8.83 -17.34 38.24
N ASP A 218 8.30 -18.47 38.71
CA ASP A 218 8.97 -19.37 39.65
C ASP A 218 9.12 -20.77 39.02
N VAL A 219 10.34 -21.17 38.69
CA VAL A 219 10.65 -22.49 38.09
C VAL A 219 11.44 -23.33 39.08
N MET A 220 10.92 -24.50 39.44
CA MET A 220 11.53 -25.34 40.48
C MET A 220 11.40 -26.83 40.26
N LYS A 221 12.20 -27.59 41.03
CA LYS A 221 12.17 -29.07 41.10
C LYS A 221 12.30 -29.72 39.71
N GLY A 222 13.24 -29.23 38.91
CA GLY A 222 13.47 -29.69 37.54
C GLY A 222 12.45 -29.19 36.52
N GLY A 223 11.57 -28.25 36.88
CA GLY A 223 10.69 -27.58 35.92
C GLY A 223 11.47 -26.76 34.89
N TYR A 224 10.84 -26.47 33.75
CA TYR A 224 11.49 -25.71 32.68
C TYR A 224 10.57 -24.74 31.93
N ILE A 225 11.14 -23.65 31.43
CA ILE A 225 10.54 -22.73 30.46
C ILE A 225 11.50 -22.63 29.27
N ASP A 226 11.02 -23.00 28.09
CA ASP A 226 11.82 -23.08 26.88
C ASP A 226 11.19 -22.25 25.76
N VAL A 227 11.89 -21.19 25.34
CA VAL A 227 11.49 -20.33 24.23
C VAL A 227 12.49 -20.55 23.10
N GLU A 228 12.12 -21.32 22.08
CA GLU A 228 13.06 -21.81 21.06
C GLU A 228 12.57 -21.55 19.63
N ASN A 229 13.43 -21.05 18.74
CA ASN A 229 13.11 -20.89 17.32
C ASN A 229 11.82 -20.08 17.06
N ASN A 230 11.64 -18.95 17.76
CA ASN A 230 10.49 -18.06 17.52
C ASN A 230 10.93 -16.81 16.75
N THR A 231 10.03 -16.31 15.90
CA THR A 231 10.17 -15.02 15.23
C THR A 231 9.29 -14.01 15.93
N MET A 232 9.87 -12.92 16.41
CA MET A 232 9.18 -11.91 17.22
C MET A 232 9.32 -10.52 16.58
N SER A 233 8.26 -9.73 16.59
CA SER A 233 8.32 -8.32 16.17
C SER A 233 7.51 -7.44 17.12
N ALA A 234 8.21 -6.64 17.92
CA ALA A 234 7.63 -5.76 18.93
C ALA A 234 8.68 -4.75 19.45
N ALA A 235 8.33 -3.89 20.42
CA ALA A 235 9.30 -3.09 21.15
C ALA A 235 10.11 -3.99 22.10
N ASN A 236 9.43 -4.92 22.77
CA ASN A 236 10.07 -5.96 23.58
C ASN A 236 9.71 -7.37 23.09
N GLY A 237 10.67 -8.29 23.06
CA GLY A 237 10.39 -9.70 22.78
C GLY A 237 9.65 -10.35 23.95
N ILE A 238 10.33 -10.47 25.09
CA ILE A 238 9.82 -11.06 26.33
C ILE A 238 10.04 -10.07 27.46
N PHE A 239 8.96 -9.71 28.17
CA PHE A 239 8.99 -8.81 29.31
C PHE A 239 8.76 -9.61 30.59
N PHE A 240 9.74 -9.61 31.49
CA PHE A 240 9.59 -10.11 32.85
C PHE A 240 9.37 -8.94 33.81
N PHE A 241 8.15 -8.81 34.31
CA PHE A 241 7.73 -7.62 35.04
C PHE A 241 8.22 -7.58 36.49
N TRP A 242 8.01 -8.66 37.23
CA TRP A 242 8.46 -8.85 38.61
C TRP A 242 9.60 -9.86 38.70
N ASP A 243 9.93 -10.26 39.94
CA ASP A 243 11.03 -11.17 40.22
C ASP A 243 10.85 -12.54 39.54
N THR A 244 11.94 -13.05 38.98
CA THR A 244 12.00 -14.39 38.40
C THR A 244 12.89 -15.27 39.29
N LYS A 245 12.40 -16.41 39.78
CA LYS A 245 13.20 -17.34 40.61
C LYS A 245 13.32 -18.70 39.95
N LEU A 246 14.55 -19.17 39.81
CA LEU A 246 14.88 -20.50 39.33
C LEU A 246 15.56 -21.26 40.48
N ALA A 247 14.96 -22.33 40.95
CA ALA A 247 15.45 -23.09 42.09
C ALA A 247 15.48 -24.60 41.82
N SER A 248 16.27 -25.37 42.57
CA SER A 248 16.21 -26.84 42.57
C SER A 248 16.21 -27.46 41.16
N ALA A 249 17.26 -27.15 40.38
CA ALA A 249 17.43 -27.53 38.98
C ALA A 249 16.38 -26.98 37.98
N GLY A 250 15.70 -25.87 38.30
CA GLY A 250 14.84 -25.15 37.36
C GLY A 250 15.61 -24.57 36.17
N LEU A 251 15.02 -24.61 34.98
CA LEU A 251 15.66 -24.20 33.72
C LEU A 251 14.83 -23.13 32.98
N LEU A 252 15.46 -22.01 32.61
CA LEU A 252 14.89 -21.01 31.70
C LEU A 252 15.77 -20.90 30.45
N ARG A 253 15.18 -21.00 29.26
CA ARG A 253 15.90 -20.95 27.98
C ARG A 253 15.23 -19.97 27.02
N VAL A 254 16.05 -19.19 26.31
CA VAL A 254 15.65 -18.37 25.16
C VAL A 254 16.69 -18.59 24.07
N VAL A 255 16.35 -19.41 23.07
CA VAL A 255 17.32 -19.98 22.13
C VAL A 255 16.87 -19.84 20.68
N ASP A 256 17.81 -19.50 19.79
CA ASP A 256 17.63 -19.44 18.34
C ASP A 256 16.41 -18.57 17.90
N CYS A 257 16.05 -17.56 18.69
CA CYS A 257 14.95 -16.66 18.35
C CYS A 257 15.45 -15.51 17.45
N THR A 258 14.59 -15.10 16.52
CA THR A 258 14.80 -13.91 15.68
C THR A 258 13.88 -12.80 16.16
N PHE A 259 14.43 -11.63 16.49
CA PHE A 259 13.64 -10.49 16.98
C PHE A 259 13.89 -9.23 16.17
N PHE A 260 12.80 -8.69 15.64
CA PHE A 260 12.76 -7.41 14.95
C PHE A 260 12.31 -6.33 15.92
N GLY A 261 13.26 -5.50 16.36
CA GLY A 261 12.95 -4.35 17.19
C GLY A 261 12.14 -3.33 16.41
N SER A 262 11.16 -2.72 17.07
CA SER A 262 10.42 -1.60 16.52
C SER A 262 11.35 -0.43 16.23
N THR A 263 11.23 0.15 15.04
CA THR A 263 11.99 1.33 14.61
C THR A 263 11.41 2.64 15.16
N ARG A 264 10.25 2.57 15.81
CA ARG A 264 9.51 3.72 16.33
C ARG A 264 9.86 4.05 17.78
N VAL A 265 10.32 3.06 18.53
CA VAL A 265 10.88 3.23 19.88
C VAL A 265 12.39 3.27 19.82
N SER A 266 12.98 4.05 20.74
CA SER A 266 14.43 4.25 20.79
C SER A 266 15.21 3.00 21.25
N ASN A 267 14.61 2.17 22.11
CA ASN A 267 15.32 1.12 22.85
C ASN A 267 14.56 -0.23 22.80
N SER A 268 14.48 -0.86 21.63
CA SER A 268 13.90 -2.20 21.53
C SER A 268 14.81 -3.27 22.15
N VAL A 269 14.24 -4.33 22.72
CA VAL A 269 15.01 -5.41 23.37
C VAL A 269 14.33 -6.78 23.31
N LEU A 270 15.11 -7.85 23.15
CA LEU A 270 14.57 -9.21 23.20
C LEU A 270 14.09 -9.59 24.61
N LEU A 271 14.90 -9.40 25.66
CA LEU A 271 14.55 -9.71 27.06
C LEU A 271 14.58 -8.44 27.92
N TYR A 272 13.41 -7.98 28.37
CA TYR A 272 13.28 -6.86 29.30
C TYR A 272 13.08 -7.38 30.73
N LEU A 273 13.94 -6.95 31.66
CA LEU A 273 13.91 -7.32 33.07
C LEU A 273 13.60 -6.10 33.94
N SER A 274 12.35 -6.02 34.41
CA SER A 274 11.89 -5.03 35.41
C SER A 274 12.05 -5.55 36.85
N GLY A 275 12.09 -6.88 37.03
CA GLY A 275 12.36 -7.53 38.32
C GLY A 275 13.76 -8.13 38.46
N SER A 276 14.09 -8.62 39.65
CA SER A 276 15.33 -9.35 39.92
C SER A 276 15.23 -10.81 39.49
N VAL A 277 16.32 -11.38 39.00
CA VAL A 277 16.42 -12.80 38.66
C VAL A 277 17.27 -13.52 39.72
N THR A 278 16.72 -14.52 40.40
CA THR A 278 17.45 -15.30 41.42
C THR A 278 17.55 -16.76 41.01
N LEU A 279 18.77 -17.27 40.88
CA LEU A 279 19.06 -18.67 40.55
C LEU A 279 19.74 -19.36 41.73
N GLN A 280 19.25 -20.53 42.12
CA GLN A 280 19.84 -21.34 43.18
C GLN A 280 19.63 -22.84 43.01
N GLY A 281 20.41 -23.64 43.73
CA GLY A 281 20.20 -25.09 43.82
C GLY A 281 20.33 -25.82 42.48
N GLY A 282 21.32 -25.45 41.66
CA GLY A 282 21.58 -26.08 40.36
C GLY A 282 20.73 -25.53 39.21
N ALA A 283 19.94 -24.48 39.43
CA ALA A 283 19.12 -23.86 38.39
C ALA A 283 19.94 -23.17 37.30
N GLN A 284 19.41 -23.12 36.08
CA GLN A 284 20.10 -22.52 34.94
C GLN A 284 19.23 -21.56 34.12
N TRP A 285 19.84 -20.49 33.61
CA TRP A 285 19.24 -19.60 32.61
C TRP A 285 20.17 -19.47 31.40
N ARG A 286 19.67 -19.77 30.20
CA ARG A 286 20.50 -19.84 28.99
C ARG A 286 19.87 -19.02 27.86
N VAL A 287 20.58 -18.00 27.39
CA VAL A 287 20.18 -17.13 26.28
C VAL A 287 21.20 -17.29 25.16
N LYS A 288 20.85 -18.06 24.13
CA LYS A 288 21.81 -18.48 23.09
C LYS A 288 21.29 -18.39 21.67
N GLY A 289 22.17 -18.10 20.70
CA GLY A 289 21.82 -18.24 19.28
C GLY A 289 20.81 -17.20 18.76
N ASN A 290 20.42 -16.21 19.58
CA ASN A 290 19.38 -15.27 19.19
C ASN A 290 19.92 -14.20 18.25
N SER A 291 19.12 -13.80 17.25
CA SER A 291 19.46 -12.75 16.30
C SER A 291 18.49 -11.58 16.45
N VAL A 292 19.00 -10.38 16.70
CA VAL A 292 18.17 -9.18 16.93
C VAL A 292 18.52 -8.08 15.93
N SER A 293 17.50 -7.40 15.40
CA SER A 293 17.66 -6.25 14.51
C SER A 293 17.21 -4.97 15.21
N ALA A 294 18.03 -3.92 15.19
CA ALA A 294 17.74 -2.62 15.83
C ALA A 294 17.37 -2.72 17.33
N ALA A 295 17.82 -3.76 18.04
CA ALA A 295 17.45 -4.06 19.41
C ALA A 295 18.61 -4.62 20.24
N SER A 296 18.48 -4.61 21.56
CA SER A 296 19.40 -5.27 22.50
C SER A 296 18.96 -6.71 22.79
N ILE A 297 19.83 -7.57 23.32
CA ILE A 297 19.43 -8.92 23.78
C ILE A 297 18.78 -8.86 25.15
N ILE A 298 19.40 -8.16 26.10
CA ILE A 298 18.92 -8.04 27.48
C ILE A 298 19.02 -6.59 27.92
N THR A 299 17.96 -6.10 28.56
CA THR A 299 17.94 -4.83 29.29
C THR A 299 17.47 -5.11 30.70
N VAL A 300 18.28 -4.71 31.68
CA VAL A 300 17.88 -4.62 33.09
C VAL A 300 17.48 -3.18 33.35
N GLU A 301 16.28 -2.97 33.87
CA GLU A 301 15.68 -1.64 34.00
C GLU A 301 16.54 -0.66 34.81
N ASP A 302 16.98 -1.05 36.01
CA ASP A 302 17.86 -0.25 36.85
C ASP A 302 18.84 -1.10 37.67
N THR A 303 19.83 -0.43 38.27
CA THR A 303 20.81 -0.98 39.19
C THR A 303 20.19 -1.62 40.44
N SER A 304 18.94 -1.31 40.79
CA SER A 304 18.24 -1.91 41.92
C SER A 304 17.93 -3.40 41.70
N GLN A 305 17.63 -3.78 40.45
CA GLN A 305 17.35 -5.15 40.03
C GLN A 305 18.64 -5.96 39.96
N LYS A 306 18.61 -7.18 40.52
CA LYS A 306 19.79 -8.05 40.63
C LYS A 306 19.60 -9.37 39.89
N ILE A 307 20.66 -9.83 39.24
CA ILE A 307 20.82 -11.20 38.74
C ILE A 307 21.71 -11.94 39.74
N ARG A 308 21.09 -12.71 40.65
CA ARG A 308 21.76 -13.39 41.77
C ARG A 308 21.91 -14.87 41.47
N LEU A 309 23.12 -15.39 41.54
CA LEU A 309 23.42 -16.80 41.36
C LEU A 309 24.07 -17.34 42.63
N SER A 310 23.59 -18.48 43.13
CA SER A 310 24.19 -19.13 44.30
C SER A 310 24.05 -20.65 44.29
N GLY A 311 25.05 -21.33 44.86
CA GLY A 311 25.05 -22.78 44.97
C GLY A 311 25.68 -23.51 43.77
N SER A 312 25.94 -24.80 43.96
CA SER A 312 26.63 -25.64 42.97
C SER A 312 25.75 -26.00 41.78
N GLY A 313 26.34 -25.97 40.58
CA GLY A 313 25.66 -26.28 39.33
C GLY A 313 24.74 -25.17 38.81
N THR A 314 24.62 -24.05 39.54
CA THR A 314 23.83 -22.90 39.13
C THR A 314 24.58 -22.09 38.08
N THR A 315 23.97 -21.90 36.90
CA THR A 315 24.66 -21.34 35.74
C THR A 315 23.79 -20.37 34.93
N VAL A 316 24.33 -19.19 34.59
CA VAL A 316 23.78 -18.30 33.55
C VAL A 316 24.68 -18.35 32.32
N VAL A 317 24.11 -18.46 31.11
CA VAL A 317 24.85 -18.52 29.84
C VAL A 317 24.32 -17.49 28.85
N LEU A 318 25.20 -16.60 28.36
CA LEU A 318 24.93 -15.65 27.27
C LEU A 318 25.92 -15.88 26.11
N ALA A 319 25.54 -16.63 25.08
CA ALA A 319 26.48 -17.02 24.01
C ALA A 319 25.83 -17.24 22.64
N HIS A 320 26.55 -16.92 21.57
CA HIS A 320 26.17 -17.04 20.16
C HIS A 320 25.01 -16.14 19.74
N ASN A 321 24.79 -15.02 20.44
CA ASN A 321 23.78 -14.05 20.04
C ASN A 321 24.36 -13.04 19.05
N ARG A 322 23.51 -12.48 18.18
CA ARG A 322 23.88 -11.57 17.11
C ARG A 322 22.97 -10.33 17.11
N GLN A 323 23.55 -9.14 16.94
CA GLN A 323 22.82 -7.89 16.78
C GLN A 323 23.17 -7.24 15.44
N VAL A 324 22.14 -6.93 14.64
CA VAL A 324 22.27 -6.32 13.31
C VAL A 324 21.69 -4.91 13.33
N GLY A 325 22.43 -3.94 12.77
CA GLY A 325 21.91 -2.61 12.46
C GLY A 325 21.56 -1.72 13.66
N SER A 326 22.05 -2.00 14.86
CA SER A 326 21.78 -1.21 16.07
C SER A 326 23.02 -0.47 16.60
N ARG A 327 22.80 0.73 17.14
CA ARG A 327 23.79 1.47 17.94
C ARG A 327 23.67 1.19 19.44
N LEU A 328 22.65 0.44 19.85
CA LEU A 328 22.43 0.08 21.25
C LEU A 328 23.45 -0.97 21.69
N PRO A 329 23.87 -0.96 22.98
CA PRO A 329 24.70 -2.02 23.51
C PRO A 329 23.98 -3.37 23.38
N LEU A 330 24.73 -4.43 23.05
CA LEU A 330 24.16 -5.77 22.93
C LEU A 330 23.49 -6.24 24.24
N PHE A 331 24.12 -5.92 25.38
CA PHE A 331 23.61 -6.18 26.72
C PHE A 331 23.60 -4.87 27.50
N ASN A 332 22.43 -4.42 27.93
CA ASN A 332 22.27 -3.28 28.81
C ASN A 332 22.06 -3.78 30.25
N ILE A 333 23.14 -4.24 30.86
CA ILE A 333 23.17 -4.81 32.22
C ILE A 333 24.19 -4.02 33.05
N PHE A 334 23.78 -3.55 34.22
CA PHE A 334 24.70 -2.86 35.12
C PHE A 334 25.63 -3.85 35.83
N LEU A 335 26.93 -3.54 35.92
CA LEU A 335 27.91 -4.33 36.68
C LEU A 335 27.43 -4.65 38.11
N ALA A 336 26.85 -3.64 38.78
CA ALA A 336 26.33 -3.77 40.14
C ALA A 336 25.07 -4.65 40.25
N SER A 337 24.42 -4.99 39.14
CA SER A 337 23.25 -5.87 39.10
C SER A 337 23.65 -7.35 39.13
N ILE A 338 24.87 -7.71 38.76
CA ILE A 338 25.33 -9.10 38.71
C ILE A 338 25.93 -9.50 40.06
N VAL A 339 25.40 -10.55 40.68
CA VAL A 339 25.90 -11.09 41.96
C VAL A 339 26.10 -12.60 41.82
N VAL A 340 27.35 -13.04 41.74
CA VAL A 340 27.69 -14.46 41.57
C VAL A 340 28.37 -14.98 42.84
N ALA A 341 27.67 -15.82 43.60
CA ALA A 341 28.24 -16.52 44.74
C ALA A 341 28.80 -17.87 44.31
N SER A 342 30.13 -18.00 44.31
CA SER A 342 30.83 -19.26 44.05
C SER A 342 30.23 -20.41 44.90
N PRO A 343 30.04 -21.62 44.34
CA PRO A 343 30.57 -22.12 43.06
C PRO A 343 29.65 -21.90 41.84
N ALA A 344 28.66 -20.99 41.91
CA ALA A 344 27.83 -20.66 40.76
C ALA A 344 28.64 -19.99 39.65
N ARG A 345 28.15 -20.07 38.40
CA ARG A 345 28.88 -19.58 37.21
C ARG A 345 28.00 -18.66 36.36
N PHE A 346 28.56 -17.54 35.95
CA PHE A 346 28.00 -16.71 34.89
C PHE A 346 28.96 -16.77 33.72
N VAL A 347 28.50 -17.25 32.57
CA VAL A 347 29.32 -17.50 31.38
C VAL A 347 28.85 -16.65 30.22
N VAL A 348 29.78 -15.88 29.63
CA VAL A 348 29.54 -15.05 28.44
C VAL A 348 30.49 -15.50 27.33
N GLY A 349 29.94 -15.76 26.14
CA GLY A 349 30.69 -16.38 25.04
C GLY A 349 30.85 -15.51 23.81
N CYS A 350 31.01 -16.17 22.66
CA CYS A 350 31.01 -15.55 21.34
C CYS A 350 29.68 -14.84 21.07
N ASN A 351 29.62 -13.50 21.07
CA ASN A 351 28.44 -12.77 20.59
C ASN A 351 28.88 -11.75 19.53
N LEU A 352 28.02 -11.46 18.56
CA LEU A 352 28.36 -10.68 17.37
C LEU A 352 27.56 -9.37 17.30
N GLN A 353 28.24 -8.28 16.94
CA GLN A 353 27.62 -7.04 16.49
C GLN A 353 27.93 -6.87 15.00
N GLY A 354 26.91 -7.00 14.15
CA GLY A 354 27.09 -7.24 12.72
C GLY A 354 27.74 -8.60 12.49
N ASP A 355 28.98 -8.59 12.00
CA ASP A 355 29.83 -9.77 11.80
C ASP A 355 31.06 -9.77 12.72
N GLU A 356 31.20 -8.77 13.60
CA GLU A 356 32.34 -8.62 14.51
C GLU A 356 32.03 -9.15 15.91
N GLU A 357 33.01 -9.81 16.54
CA GLU A 357 32.90 -10.28 17.91
C GLU A 357 32.89 -9.10 18.90
N VAL A 358 31.91 -9.08 19.81
CA VAL A 358 31.76 -8.03 20.82
C VAL A 358 32.93 -8.06 21.80
N SER A 359 33.50 -6.88 22.10
CA SER A 359 34.44 -6.74 23.21
C SER A 359 33.69 -6.53 24.53
N TYR A 360 34.14 -7.22 25.58
CA TYR A 360 33.53 -7.20 26.92
C TYR A 360 34.32 -6.38 27.93
N ASP A 361 35.30 -5.58 27.49
CA ASP A 361 36.19 -4.82 28.38
C ASP A 361 35.37 -3.89 29.28
N GLY A 362 35.34 -4.20 30.59
CA GLY A 362 34.56 -3.46 31.59
C GLY A 362 33.04 -3.67 31.54
N ALA A 363 32.52 -4.58 30.70
CA ALA A 363 31.09 -4.85 30.58
C ALA A 363 30.55 -5.80 31.65
N PHE A 364 31.39 -6.68 32.19
CA PHE A 364 31.02 -7.68 33.20
C PHE A 364 31.98 -7.69 34.41
N PRO A 365 31.52 -8.09 35.61
CA PRO A 365 32.40 -8.30 36.77
C PRO A 365 33.45 -9.40 36.54
N VAL A 366 34.51 -9.40 37.35
CA VAL A 366 35.65 -10.35 37.22
C VAL A 366 35.24 -11.80 37.47
N GLU A 367 34.17 -12.02 38.22
CA GLU A 367 33.61 -13.34 38.49
C GLU A 367 32.92 -13.99 37.28
N VAL A 368 32.62 -13.20 36.22
CA VAL A 368 32.01 -13.69 34.99
C VAL A 368 33.07 -14.35 34.10
N VAL A 369 32.80 -15.59 33.69
CA VAL A 369 33.69 -16.35 32.81
C VAL A 369 33.41 -15.96 31.37
N VAL A 370 34.41 -15.36 30.72
CA VAL A 370 34.33 -14.93 29.31
C VAL A 370 35.13 -15.88 28.41
N PHE A 371 34.57 -16.29 27.28
CA PHE A 371 35.29 -17.05 26.24
C PHE A 371 35.06 -16.46 24.85
N ARG A 372 36.06 -16.62 23.96
CA ARG A 372 36.06 -16.03 22.62
C ARG A 372 35.41 -16.93 21.56
N CYS A 373 35.00 -16.35 20.44
CA CYS A 373 34.59 -17.11 19.25
C CYS A 373 35.66 -18.15 18.85
N GLY A 374 35.21 -19.34 18.43
CA GLY A 374 36.09 -20.47 18.06
C GLY A 374 36.64 -21.28 19.24
N THR A 375 36.37 -20.89 20.49
CA THR A 375 36.67 -21.70 21.68
C THR A 375 35.42 -22.37 22.21
N CYS A 376 35.59 -23.54 22.85
CA CYS A 376 34.49 -24.28 23.47
C CYS A 376 34.52 -24.12 24.98
N ASN A 377 33.39 -23.73 25.56
CA ASN A 377 33.16 -23.74 26.99
C ASN A 377 32.11 -24.79 27.33
N ASP A 378 32.48 -25.75 28.18
CA ASP A 378 31.65 -26.91 28.51
C ASP A 378 30.28 -26.48 29.10
N ASP A 379 30.26 -25.51 30.02
CA ASP A 379 29.02 -25.00 30.64
C ASP A 379 28.11 -24.29 29.63
N ALA A 380 28.69 -23.56 28.67
CA ALA A 380 27.94 -22.85 27.64
C ALA A 380 27.42 -23.79 26.54
N ALA A 381 28.19 -24.82 26.18
CA ALA A 381 27.82 -25.81 25.18
C ALA A 381 26.73 -26.76 25.70
N CYS A 382 26.94 -27.33 26.89
CA CYS A 382 26.18 -28.48 27.37
C CYS A 382 25.44 -28.19 28.67
N TYR A 383 24.36 -28.93 28.92
CA TYR A 383 23.70 -28.96 30.22
C TYR A 383 24.39 -29.98 31.13
N MET A 384 25.41 -29.51 31.85
CA MET A 384 26.36 -30.35 32.61
C MET A 384 25.73 -31.42 33.52
N PRO A 385 24.59 -31.21 34.20
CA PRO A 385 23.94 -32.28 34.96
C PRO A 385 23.64 -33.53 34.10
N GLY A 386 23.22 -33.33 32.85
CA GLY A 386 22.90 -34.38 31.88
C GLY A 386 24.04 -34.80 30.97
N THR A 387 25.17 -34.09 30.99
CA THR A 387 26.31 -34.38 30.11
C THR A 387 27.21 -35.47 30.68
N GLU A 388 27.58 -36.45 29.85
CA GLU A 388 28.54 -37.49 30.17
C GLU A 388 29.97 -37.04 29.79
N LEU A 389 30.19 -36.64 28.54
CA LEU A 389 31.45 -36.13 28.02
C LEU A 389 31.22 -34.94 27.07
N VAL A 390 32.19 -34.03 26.99
CA VAL A 390 32.21 -32.92 26.03
C VAL A 390 33.39 -33.12 25.09
N ASP A 391 33.11 -33.21 23.79
CA ASP A 391 34.16 -33.15 22.78
C ASP A 391 34.49 -31.68 22.51
N ARG A 392 35.58 -31.20 23.10
CA ARG A 392 36.04 -29.81 22.97
C ARG A 392 36.51 -29.43 21.57
N SER A 393 36.76 -30.40 20.69
CA SER A 393 37.19 -30.12 19.31
C SER A 393 36.02 -29.73 18.41
N SER A 394 34.87 -30.40 18.57
CA SER A 394 33.62 -30.11 17.85
C SER A 394 32.63 -29.26 18.65
N CYS A 395 32.92 -29.04 19.94
CA CYS A 395 32.04 -28.43 20.92
C CYS A 395 30.67 -29.11 21.02
N SER A 396 30.69 -30.45 21.01
CA SER A 396 29.50 -31.31 21.09
C SER A 396 29.43 -32.07 22.42
N CYS A 397 28.21 -32.45 22.81
CA CYS A 397 27.90 -33.06 24.10
C CYS A 397 27.45 -34.52 23.89
N SER A 398 28.00 -35.46 24.66
CA SER A 398 27.40 -36.78 24.82
C SER A 398 26.54 -36.79 26.09
N CYS A 399 25.35 -37.37 26.00
CA CYS A 399 24.34 -37.28 27.05
C CYS A 399 24.28 -38.56 27.87
N LYS A 400 24.12 -38.41 29.19
CA LYS A 400 23.78 -39.53 30.08
C LYS A 400 22.42 -40.10 29.69
N GLU A 401 22.19 -41.36 30.07
CA GLU A 401 20.89 -41.99 29.91
C GLU A 401 19.76 -41.15 30.55
N GLY A 402 18.67 -40.95 29.82
CA GLY A 402 17.53 -40.12 30.23
C GLY A 402 17.66 -38.62 29.94
N TRP A 403 18.71 -38.19 29.23
CA TRP A 403 18.91 -36.80 28.80
C TRP A 403 18.94 -36.70 27.28
N HIS A 404 18.39 -35.61 26.75
CA HIS A 404 18.00 -35.54 25.33
C HIS A 404 18.57 -34.32 24.59
N GLY A 405 18.73 -34.47 23.27
CA GLY A 405 19.16 -33.41 22.36
C GLY A 405 20.65 -33.08 22.41
N ALA A 406 21.11 -32.21 21.50
CA ALA A 406 22.52 -31.85 21.35
C ALA A 406 23.13 -31.14 22.58
N SER A 407 22.30 -30.62 23.49
CA SER A 407 22.72 -29.97 24.73
C SER A 407 22.46 -30.82 25.99
N CYS A 408 21.99 -32.07 25.87
CA CYS A 408 21.72 -32.99 26.99
C CYS A 408 20.75 -32.44 28.04
N LEU A 409 19.58 -31.98 27.60
CA LEU A 409 18.55 -31.35 28.43
C LEU A 409 17.63 -32.39 29.11
N PRO A 410 16.98 -32.03 30.24
CA PRO A 410 16.11 -32.95 30.99
C PRO A 410 14.75 -33.18 30.33
N LEU A 411 14.48 -32.51 29.22
CA LEU A 411 13.19 -32.49 28.54
C LEU A 411 13.29 -33.23 27.21
N GLU A 412 12.31 -34.11 26.96
CA GLU A 412 12.06 -34.64 25.63
C GLU A 412 11.20 -33.60 24.91
N LEU A 413 11.77 -32.93 23.91
CA LEU A 413 11.01 -31.98 23.10
C LEU A 413 9.85 -32.75 22.45
N PRO A 414 8.59 -32.39 22.72
CA PRO A 414 7.49 -32.94 21.96
C PRO A 414 7.75 -32.56 20.49
N ASN A 415 7.84 -33.56 19.62
CA ASN A 415 7.51 -33.38 18.20
C ASN A 415 6.01 -33.67 18.11
N PRO A 416 5.13 -32.71 18.45
CA PRO A 416 3.73 -32.91 18.15
C PRO A 416 3.67 -33.18 16.65
N VAL A 417 3.06 -34.30 16.28
CA VAL A 417 2.68 -34.54 14.90
C VAL A 417 1.59 -33.52 14.62
N VAL A 418 1.98 -32.31 14.20
CA VAL A 418 1.08 -31.48 13.42
C VAL A 418 0.70 -32.39 12.25
N PRO A 419 -0.58 -32.75 12.08
CA PRO A 419 -0.98 -33.53 10.92
C PRO A 419 -0.33 -32.88 9.72
N PRO A 420 0.40 -33.64 8.87
CA PRO A 420 0.99 -33.09 7.66
C PRO A 420 -0.06 -32.20 7.02
N VAL A 421 0.31 -31.00 6.57
CA VAL A 421 -0.68 -30.04 6.06
C VAL A 421 -1.62 -30.70 5.02
N ALA A 422 -1.12 -31.71 4.29
CA ALA A 422 -1.84 -32.57 3.35
C ALA A 422 -2.94 -33.50 3.95
N GLU A 423 -2.90 -33.86 5.23
CA GLU A 423 -3.92 -34.70 5.90
C GLU A 423 -5.02 -33.87 6.58
N ARG A 424 -4.91 -32.54 6.57
CA ARG A 424 -5.92 -31.63 7.12
C ARG A 424 -7.17 -31.68 6.23
N VAL A 425 -8.36 -31.85 6.82
CA VAL A 425 -9.61 -31.92 6.05
C VAL A 425 -9.84 -30.55 5.40
N VAL A 426 -9.84 -30.52 4.07
CA VAL A 426 -10.16 -29.34 3.26
C VAL A 426 -11.58 -29.50 2.72
N ASP A 427 -12.38 -28.44 2.80
CA ASP A 427 -13.71 -28.40 2.21
C ASP A 427 -13.57 -28.42 0.68
N GLY A 428 -13.96 -29.55 0.09
CA GLY A 428 -13.95 -29.77 -1.36
C GLY A 428 -15.14 -29.19 -2.10
N ASP A 429 -16.05 -28.47 -1.43
CA ASP A 429 -17.11 -27.75 -2.11
C ASP A 429 -16.53 -26.70 -3.07
N THR A 430 -17.09 -26.63 -4.27
CA THR A 430 -16.71 -25.67 -5.32
C THR A 430 -17.91 -24.87 -5.81
N SER A 431 -19.03 -24.95 -5.10
CA SER A 431 -20.24 -24.20 -5.43
C SER A 431 -20.04 -22.68 -5.32
N CYS A 432 -20.75 -21.95 -6.17
CA CYS A 432 -20.78 -20.49 -6.17
C CYS A 432 -21.97 -19.96 -5.37
N VAL A 433 -21.78 -18.85 -4.66
CA VAL A 433 -22.89 -18.04 -4.17
C VAL A 433 -23.41 -17.20 -5.33
N VAL A 434 -24.69 -17.36 -5.69
CA VAL A 434 -25.26 -16.76 -6.90
C VAL A 434 -26.45 -15.86 -6.57
N ASN A 435 -26.43 -14.61 -7.05
CA ASN A 435 -27.56 -13.67 -7.05
C ASN A 435 -28.21 -13.43 -5.68
N GLN A 436 -27.42 -13.45 -4.60
CA GLN A 436 -27.89 -13.13 -3.25
C GLN A 436 -27.52 -11.71 -2.84
N THR A 437 -28.23 -11.16 -1.85
CA THR A 437 -27.82 -9.94 -1.16
C THR A 437 -27.30 -10.30 0.23
N LEU A 438 -26.06 -9.94 0.53
CA LEU A 438 -25.38 -10.26 1.78
C LEU A 438 -25.09 -8.98 2.56
N THR A 439 -25.52 -8.93 3.81
CA THR A 439 -25.26 -7.81 4.74
C THR A 439 -24.23 -8.16 5.82
N LYS A 440 -23.98 -9.45 6.03
CA LYS A 440 -22.95 -10.00 6.92
C LYS A 440 -22.50 -11.36 6.37
N ILE A 441 -21.22 -11.67 6.50
CA ILE A 441 -20.62 -12.86 5.87
C ILE A 441 -19.71 -13.56 6.87
N THR A 442 -19.80 -14.89 6.88
CA THR A 442 -18.82 -15.76 7.55
C THR A 442 -18.22 -16.65 6.48
N LEU A 443 -16.89 -16.63 6.35
CA LEU A 443 -16.17 -17.41 5.35
C LEU A 443 -15.53 -18.64 5.98
N ASN A 444 -15.58 -19.76 5.26
CA ASN A 444 -14.75 -20.92 5.56
C ASN A 444 -13.38 -20.75 4.88
N MET A 445 -12.32 -20.44 5.64
CA MET A 445 -10.96 -20.32 5.09
C MET A 445 -10.34 -21.68 4.73
N TRP A 446 -10.86 -22.79 5.24
CA TRP A 446 -10.40 -24.15 4.89
C TRP A 446 -11.00 -24.67 3.58
N LYS A 447 -11.18 -23.77 2.61
CA LYS A 447 -11.74 -24.04 1.28
C LYS A 447 -10.76 -23.55 0.22
N THR A 448 -10.56 -24.32 -0.85
CA THR A 448 -9.69 -23.92 -1.96
C THR A 448 -10.41 -23.08 -3.01
N HIS A 449 -11.74 -23.12 -3.05
CA HIS A 449 -12.55 -22.45 -4.07
C HIS A 449 -13.61 -21.53 -3.46
N HIS A 450 -13.48 -20.23 -3.71
CA HIS A 450 -14.48 -19.22 -3.37
C HIS A 450 -15.02 -18.59 -4.65
N CYS A 451 -16.32 -18.66 -4.86
CA CYS A 451 -16.96 -18.17 -6.08
C CYS A 451 -18.23 -17.37 -5.76
N TYR A 452 -18.30 -16.14 -6.28
CA TYR A 452 -19.43 -15.23 -6.12
C TYR A 452 -19.86 -14.69 -7.49
N VAL A 453 -21.13 -14.89 -7.83
CA VAL A 453 -21.67 -14.50 -9.14
C VAL A 453 -22.93 -13.66 -8.94
N GLY A 454 -22.90 -12.40 -9.34
CA GLY A 454 -24.09 -11.52 -9.25
C GLY A 454 -24.50 -11.14 -7.82
N VAL A 455 -23.59 -11.26 -6.85
CA VAL A 455 -23.90 -11.03 -5.42
C VAL A 455 -23.84 -9.53 -5.08
N ALA A 456 -24.79 -9.05 -4.28
CA ALA A 456 -24.83 -7.69 -3.79
C ALA A 456 -24.43 -7.62 -2.30
N PHE A 457 -23.34 -6.92 -1.99
CA PHE A 457 -22.84 -6.67 -0.65
C PHE A 457 -23.29 -5.27 -0.21
N SER A 458 -24.02 -5.17 0.90
CA SER A 458 -24.68 -3.92 1.32
C SER A 458 -24.42 -3.63 2.79
N GLY A 459 -23.88 -2.45 3.06
CA GLY A 459 -23.62 -1.96 4.41
C GLY A 459 -22.20 -2.22 4.88
N VAL A 460 -21.78 -1.48 5.91
CA VAL A 460 -20.42 -1.56 6.50
C VAL A 460 -20.07 -2.93 7.07
N ASP A 461 -21.06 -3.70 7.52
CA ASP A 461 -20.86 -5.06 8.04
C ASP A 461 -20.71 -6.12 6.93
N ALA A 462 -20.94 -5.75 5.66
CA ALA A 462 -20.75 -6.61 4.50
C ALA A 462 -19.29 -6.58 4.02
N ALA A 463 -18.34 -6.71 4.96
CA ALA A 463 -16.92 -6.82 4.67
C ALA A 463 -16.57 -8.27 4.29
N LEU A 464 -16.25 -8.49 3.02
CA LEU A 464 -15.81 -9.78 2.49
C LEU A 464 -14.27 -9.84 2.56
N THR A 465 -13.75 -10.40 3.66
CA THR A 465 -12.30 -10.42 3.96
C THR A 465 -11.72 -11.83 3.83
N PHE A 466 -10.74 -12.01 2.94
CA PHE A 466 -9.99 -13.25 2.77
C PHE A 466 -8.62 -13.15 3.42
N PHE A 467 -8.38 -13.94 4.48
CA PHE A 467 -7.07 -14.09 5.10
C PHE A 467 -6.30 -15.19 4.38
N LEU A 468 -5.46 -14.80 3.42
CA LEU A 468 -4.83 -15.75 2.49
C LEU A 468 -3.89 -16.72 3.22
N ASN A 469 -3.19 -16.25 4.26
CA ASN A 469 -2.30 -17.09 5.07
C ASN A 469 -3.05 -18.13 5.93
N SER A 470 -4.37 -17.97 6.10
CA SER A 470 -5.23 -18.93 6.81
C SER A 470 -5.86 -19.97 5.88
N MET A 471 -5.61 -19.86 4.56
CA MET A 471 -6.10 -20.82 3.57
C MET A 471 -5.14 -22.00 3.40
N PRO A 472 -5.58 -23.14 2.84
CA PRO A 472 -4.72 -24.30 2.61
C PRO A 472 -3.75 -24.06 1.44
N LEU A 473 -2.75 -23.19 1.62
CA LEU A 473 -1.82 -22.70 0.58
C LEU A 473 -0.96 -23.79 -0.09
N HIS A 474 -0.84 -24.98 0.51
CA HIS A 474 -0.25 -26.15 -0.12
C HIS A 474 -1.07 -26.68 -1.32
N LEU A 475 -2.33 -26.23 -1.46
CA LEU A 475 -3.21 -26.45 -2.59
C LEU A 475 -3.42 -25.14 -3.35
N ALA A 476 -3.75 -25.24 -4.63
CA ALA A 476 -4.08 -24.07 -5.43
C ALA A 476 -5.39 -23.43 -4.93
N ILE A 477 -5.33 -22.13 -4.61
CA ILE A 477 -6.46 -21.35 -4.15
C ILE A 477 -7.08 -20.60 -5.33
N ASN A 478 -8.40 -20.55 -5.41
CA ASN A 478 -9.12 -19.86 -6.46
C ASN A 478 -10.29 -19.05 -5.90
N ILE A 479 -10.19 -17.73 -6.00
CA ILE A 479 -11.19 -16.77 -5.54
C ILE A 479 -11.70 -15.96 -6.72
N THR A 480 -12.99 -16.08 -7.02
CA THR A 480 -13.63 -15.43 -8.16
C THR A 480 -14.85 -14.64 -7.73
N LEU A 481 -14.91 -13.38 -8.16
CA LEU A 481 -16.04 -12.48 -7.99
C LEU A 481 -16.38 -11.90 -9.36
N THR A 482 -17.57 -12.19 -9.87
CA THR A 482 -18.02 -11.68 -11.17
C THR A 482 -19.44 -11.15 -11.10
N GLY A 483 -19.69 -9.99 -11.71
CA GLY A 483 -21.00 -9.34 -11.71
C GLY A 483 -21.45 -8.86 -10.33
N CYS A 484 -20.54 -8.74 -9.37
CA CYS A 484 -20.86 -8.41 -7.98
C CYS A 484 -21.05 -6.90 -7.79
N THR A 485 -21.86 -6.51 -6.81
CA THR A 485 -22.08 -5.10 -6.44
C THR A 485 -21.71 -4.88 -4.98
N PHE A 486 -20.84 -3.91 -4.70
CA PHE A 486 -20.52 -3.44 -3.35
C PHE A 486 -21.11 -2.04 -3.18
N ARG A 487 -21.87 -1.83 -2.11
CA ARG A 487 -22.49 -0.53 -1.83
C ARG A 487 -22.58 -0.22 -0.34
N GLU A 488 -22.81 1.04 -0.03
CA GLU A 488 -23.11 1.51 1.33
C GLU A 488 -21.98 1.21 2.33
N GLY A 489 -20.72 1.34 1.90
CA GLY A 489 -19.55 1.06 2.72
C GLY A 489 -19.12 -0.41 2.76
N ALA A 490 -19.71 -1.29 1.95
CA ALA A 490 -19.23 -2.66 1.82
C ALA A 490 -17.79 -2.71 1.27
N VAL A 491 -16.98 -3.66 1.74
CA VAL A 491 -15.54 -3.74 1.43
C VAL A 491 -15.18 -5.16 0.98
N LEU A 492 -14.33 -5.27 -0.05
CA LEU A 492 -13.68 -6.51 -0.44
C LEU A 492 -12.21 -6.46 -0.04
N GLN A 493 -11.74 -7.39 0.80
CA GLN A 493 -10.39 -7.36 1.34
C GLN A 493 -9.65 -8.68 1.12
N PHE A 494 -8.37 -8.58 0.77
CA PHE A 494 -7.44 -9.70 0.70
C PHE A 494 -6.23 -9.37 1.56
N VAL A 495 -6.04 -10.13 2.63
CA VAL A 495 -5.06 -9.86 3.67
C VAL A 495 -4.02 -10.98 3.66
N GLY A 496 -2.77 -10.60 3.43
CA GLY A 496 -1.60 -11.45 3.57
C GLY A 496 -1.16 -11.61 5.02
N GLY A 497 0.06 -12.08 5.24
CA GLY A 497 0.67 -12.14 6.57
C GLY A 497 1.76 -11.10 6.77
N ALA A 498 2.38 -11.12 7.94
CA ALA A 498 3.56 -10.30 8.23
C ALA A 498 4.76 -10.68 7.34
N GLU A 499 4.87 -11.96 6.96
CA GLU A 499 5.88 -12.46 6.02
C GLU A 499 5.21 -13.20 4.85
N VAL A 500 5.94 -13.27 3.73
CA VAL A 500 5.51 -13.93 2.51
C VAL A 500 5.43 -15.44 2.73
N ALA A 501 4.23 -16.01 2.63
CA ALA A 501 4.02 -17.45 2.75
C ALA A 501 4.31 -18.20 1.43
N GLU A 502 4.90 -19.39 1.52
CA GLU A 502 4.97 -20.32 0.39
C GLU A 502 3.57 -20.80 -0.02
N SER A 503 3.32 -20.93 -1.32
CA SER A 503 2.03 -21.36 -1.84
C SER A 503 2.16 -22.13 -3.15
N ALA A 504 1.24 -23.07 -3.37
CA ALA A 504 1.02 -23.73 -4.66
C ALA A 504 0.38 -22.80 -5.72
N GLY A 505 -0.05 -21.59 -5.32
CA GLY A 505 -0.60 -20.57 -6.19
C GLY A 505 -1.96 -20.07 -5.70
N VAL A 506 -2.17 -18.75 -5.79
CA VAL A 506 -3.43 -18.09 -5.41
C VAL A 506 -3.97 -17.30 -6.59
N LEU A 507 -5.09 -17.74 -7.15
CA LEU A 507 -5.78 -17.07 -8.24
C LEU A 507 -6.88 -16.18 -7.68
N ILE A 508 -6.82 -14.88 -7.96
CA ILE A 508 -7.87 -13.92 -7.60
C ILE A 508 -8.38 -13.23 -8.87
N ARG A 509 -9.68 -13.31 -9.11
CA ARG A 509 -10.35 -12.65 -10.23
C ARG A 509 -11.56 -11.86 -9.74
N VAL A 510 -11.48 -10.54 -9.87
CA VAL A 510 -12.59 -9.62 -9.62
C VAL A 510 -12.95 -8.97 -10.96
N SER A 511 -14.13 -9.26 -11.48
CA SER A 511 -14.57 -8.76 -12.79
C SER A 511 -16.00 -8.23 -12.75
N GLN A 512 -16.35 -7.32 -13.66
CA GLN A 512 -17.71 -6.80 -13.82
C GLN A 512 -18.31 -6.30 -12.50
N THR A 513 -17.51 -5.59 -11.71
CA THR A 513 -17.87 -5.22 -10.35
C THR A 513 -18.38 -3.79 -10.30
N VAL A 514 -19.54 -3.58 -9.66
CA VAL A 514 -20.11 -2.25 -9.43
C VAL A 514 -19.80 -1.83 -8.01
N MET A 515 -19.22 -0.65 -7.82
CA MET A 515 -18.82 -0.12 -6.51
C MET A 515 -19.51 1.22 -6.25
N ARG A 516 -20.23 1.35 -5.15
CA ARG A 516 -20.97 2.57 -4.76
C ARG A 516 -20.59 2.97 -3.33
N SER A 517 -19.64 3.90 -3.18
CA SER A 517 -19.02 4.20 -1.88
C SER A 517 -18.46 2.92 -1.24
N SER A 518 -17.49 2.30 -1.91
CA SER A 518 -16.90 0.99 -1.55
C SER A 518 -15.46 0.90 -2.07
N VAL A 519 -14.67 -0.08 -1.60
CA VAL A 519 -13.25 -0.22 -1.95
C VAL A 519 -12.81 -1.69 -1.99
N VAL A 520 -11.83 -1.99 -2.85
CA VAL A 520 -11.08 -3.26 -2.85
C VAL A 520 -9.73 -3.03 -2.16
N VAL A 521 -9.40 -3.85 -1.17
CA VAL A 521 -8.19 -3.73 -0.37
C VAL A 521 -7.29 -4.94 -0.55
N PHE A 522 -6.00 -4.69 -0.77
CA PHE A 522 -4.95 -5.67 -0.55
C PHE A 522 -4.05 -5.15 0.57
N ALA A 523 -3.75 -6.01 1.54
CA ALA A 523 -2.95 -5.64 2.69
C ALA A 523 -1.86 -6.69 2.97
N LEU A 524 -0.70 -6.21 3.45
CA LEU A 524 0.42 -7.00 3.94
C LEU A 524 1.08 -7.91 2.87
N ALA A 525 1.94 -8.83 3.30
CA ALA A 525 2.68 -9.71 2.41
C ALA A 525 1.78 -10.83 1.88
N LEU A 526 1.45 -10.76 0.59
CA LEU A 526 0.65 -11.80 -0.05
C LEU A 526 1.48 -13.08 -0.23
N PRO A 527 0.85 -14.27 -0.26
CA PRO A 527 1.56 -15.50 -0.55
C PRO A 527 2.31 -15.46 -1.89
N GLN A 528 3.34 -16.30 -2.04
CA GLN A 528 4.02 -16.44 -3.33
C GLN A 528 3.07 -16.94 -4.41
N HIS A 529 3.39 -16.66 -5.68
CA HIS A 529 2.65 -17.17 -6.83
C HIS A 529 1.17 -16.75 -6.86
N CYS A 530 0.87 -15.53 -6.40
CA CYS A 530 -0.44 -14.92 -6.60
C CYS A 530 -0.60 -14.45 -8.05
N ASP A 531 -1.75 -14.73 -8.66
CA ASP A 531 -2.17 -14.17 -9.93
C ASP A 531 -3.51 -13.45 -9.72
N ILE A 532 -3.46 -12.12 -9.75
CA ILE A 532 -4.55 -11.24 -9.31
C ILE A 532 -4.97 -10.32 -10.45
N ALA A 533 -6.27 -10.27 -10.75
CA ALA A 533 -6.82 -9.31 -11.70
C ALA A 533 -8.12 -8.69 -11.16
N VAL A 534 -8.12 -7.37 -11.06
CA VAL A 534 -9.29 -6.53 -10.75
C VAL A 534 -9.64 -5.74 -12.00
N THR A 535 -10.70 -6.16 -12.68
CA THR A 535 -11.02 -5.69 -14.03
C THR A 535 -12.48 -5.32 -14.23
N GLU A 536 -12.77 -4.46 -15.20
CA GLU A 536 -14.15 -4.10 -15.57
C GLU A 536 -14.96 -3.57 -14.37
N VAL A 537 -14.37 -2.62 -13.63
CA VAL A 537 -14.97 -2.02 -12.44
C VAL A 537 -15.70 -0.72 -12.82
N ASP A 538 -16.96 -0.57 -12.42
CA ASP A 538 -17.73 0.68 -12.46
C ASP A 538 -17.87 1.24 -11.05
N ALA A 539 -17.10 2.28 -10.72
CA ALA A 539 -17.05 2.87 -9.39
C ALA A 539 -17.64 4.29 -9.36
N LEU A 540 -18.55 4.53 -8.43
CA LEU A 540 -19.07 5.86 -8.11
C LEU A 540 -18.92 6.12 -6.61
N GLN A 541 -18.03 7.04 -6.25
CA GLN A 541 -17.76 7.42 -4.86
C GLN A 541 -18.55 8.69 -4.52
N THR A 542 -19.40 8.60 -3.49
CA THR A 542 -20.33 9.69 -3.13
C THR A 542 -20.19 10.17 -1.68
N PHE A 543 -19.66 9.33 -0.79
CA PHE A 543 -19.40 9.68 0.61
C PHE A 543 -18.29 8.81 1.18
N GLU A 544 -17.52 9.37 2.12
CA GLU A 544 -16.46 8.70 2.86
C GLU A 544 -17.02 7.71 3.88
N PHE A 545 -16.33 6.59 4.08
CA PHE A 545 -16.62 5.60 5.11
C PHE A 545 -15.31 5.21 5.80
N GLU A 546 -15.40 4.74 7.04
CA GLU A 546 -14.22 4.30 7.78
C GLU A 546 -13.84 2.88 7.35
N LEU A 547 -12.62 2.73 6.88
CA LEU A 547 -12.01 1.43 6.60
C LEU A 547 -11.57 0.80 7.92
N PRO A 548 -12.01 -0.43 8.24
CA PRO A 548 -11.55 -1.13 9.44
C PRO A 548 -10.01 -1.19 9.47
N GLY A 549 -9.40 -0.79 10.58
CA GLY A 549 -7.94 -0.81 10.78
C GLY A 549 -7.15 0.28 10.05
N THR A 550 -7.80 1.21 9.33
CA THR A 550 -7.12 2.29 8.60
C THR A 550 -7.59 3.67 9.09
N MET A 551 -6.66 4.56 9.44
CA MET A 551 -6.97 5.95 9.84
C MET A 551 -7.40 6.85 8.67
N SER A 552 -7.20 6.40 7.43
CA SER A 552 -7.50 7.17 6.23
C SER A 552 -8.99 7.07 5.86
N LYS A 553 -9.63 8.23 5.71
CA LYS A 553 -11.00 8.37 5.18
C LYS A 553 -11.03 8.54 3.66
N THR A 554 -9.91 8.33 2.97
CA THR A 554 -9.83 8.58 1.53
C THR A 554 -10.60 7.53 0.74
N LEU A 555 -11.49 8.00 -0.13
CA LEU A 555 -12.15 7.15 -1.11
C LEU A 555 -11.18 6.80 -2.24
N SER A 556 -11.12 5.50 -2.54
CA SER A 556 -10.31 4.92 -3.61
C SER A 556 -11.06 3.74 -4.21
N VAL A 557 -10.77 3.42 -5.47
CA VAL A 557 -11.28 2.18 -6.09
C VAL A 557 -10.53 0.98 -5.52
N LEU A 558 -9.21 1.12 -5.38
CA LEU A 558 -8.34 0.06 -4.91
C LEU A 558 -7.26 0.64 -4.00
N LEU A 559 -7.10 -0.01 -2.85
CA LEU A 559 -6.17 0.40 -1.82
C LEU A 559 -5.17 -0.73 -1.52
N LEU A 560 -3.89 -0.36 -1.46
CA LEU A 560 -2.76 -1.23 -1.16
C LEU A 560 -2.11 -0.76 0.15
N HIS A 561 -2.15 -1.60 1.17
CA HIS A 561 -1.57 -1.33 2.49
C HIS A 561 -0.36 -2.21 2.73
N ASP A 562 0.85 -1.65 2.73
CA ASP A 562 2.11 -2.38 3.02
C ASP A 562 2.24 -3.71 2.24
N VAL A 563 1.83 -3.69 0.97
CA VAL A 563 1.74 -4.89 0.13
C VAL A 563 3.10 -5.34 -0.34
N VAL A 564 3.40 -6.62 -0.14
CA VAL A 564 4.58 -7.30 -0.71
C VAL A 564 4.12 -8.35 -1.71
N LEU A 565 4.53 -8.19 -2.97
CA LEU A 565 4.34 -9.19 -4.02
C LEU A 565 5.67 -9.90 -4.27
N THR A 566 5.66 -11.22 -4.11
CA THR A 566 6.81 -12.09 -4.38
C THR A 566 6.43 -13.14 -5.40
N ALA A 567 7.14 -13.19 -6.54
CA ALA A 567 6.81 -14.05 -7.68
C ALA A 567 5.31 -14.00 -8.05
N SER A 568 4.71 -12.82 -7.96
CA SER A 568 3.26 -12.61 -7.98
C SER A 568 2.87 -11.47 -8.92
N SER A 569 1.63 -11.46 -9.39
CA SER A 569 1.19 -10.49 -10.38
C SER A 569 -0.18 -9.90 -10.04
N LEU A 570 -0.31 -8.58 -10.23
CA LEU A 570 -1.50 -7.79 -9.93
C LEU A 570 -1.85 -6.88 -11.11
N LEU A 571 -3.02 -7.09 -11.71
CA LEU A 571 -3.56 -6.26 -12.78
C LEU A 571 -4.79 -5.50 -12.32
N VAL A 572 -4.78 -4.18 -12.49
CA VAL A 572 -5.95 -3.31 -12.41
C VAL A 572 -6.27 -2.83 -13.82
N GLY A 573 -7.43 -3.19 -14.36
CA GLY A 573 -7.72 -3.01 -15.78
C GLY A 573 -9.15 -2.57 -16.09
N ASN A 574 -9.36 -1.68 -17.05
CA ASN A 574 -10.72 -1.29 -17.49
C ASN A 574 -11.60 -0.76 -16.34
N VAL A 575 -11.02 0.03 -15.44
CA VAL A 575 -11.75 0.70 -14.35
C VAL A 575 -12.35 1.99 -14.91
N LYS A 576 -13.64 2.22 -14.68
CA LYS A 576 -14.29 3.52 -14.85
C LYS A 576 -14.71 4.00 -13.49
N ALA A 577 -14.11 5.09 -13.03
CA ALA A 577 -14.39 5.62 -11.71
C ALA A 577 -14.73 7.10 -11.76
N HIS A 578 -15.75 7.48 -10.99
CA HIS A 578 -16.14 8.87 -10.80
C HIS A 578 -16.25 9.19 -9.31
N ALA A 579 -15.58 10.26 -8.88
CA ALA A 579 -15.66 10.82 -7.54
C ALA A 579 -16.42 12.15 -7.58
N LEU A 580 -17.43 12.32 -6.72
CA LEU A 580 -18.19 13.58 -6.64
C LEU A 580 -17.49 14.64 -5.78
N ARG A 581 -16.55 14.23 -4.93
CA ARG A 581 -15.79 15.12 -4.04
C ARG A 581 -14.35 15.21 -4.51
N TYR A 582 -13.83 16.43 -4.59
CA TYR A 582 -12.45 16.68 -4.99
C TYR A 582 -11.47 16.29 -3.87
N GLY A 583 -10.29 15.76 -4.22
CA GLY A 583 -9.23 15.38 -3.29
C GLY A 583 -9.08 13.88 -3.02
N GLU A 584 -9.77 13.03 -3.78
CA GLU A 584 -9.73 11.57 -3.65
C GLU A 584 -8.62 10.94 -4.51
N PHE A 585 -8.20 9.72 -4.20
CA PHE A 585 -7.15 9.00 -4.93
C PHE A 585 -7.72 7.83 -5.71
N GLY A 586 -7.39 7.72 -7.00
CA GLY A 586 -7.92 6.65 -7.84
C GLY A 586 -7.50 5.26 -7.39
N LEU A 587 -6.18 5.04 -7.44
CA LEU A 587 -5.47 3.92 -6.86
C LEU A 587 -4.56 4.48 -5.76
N TYR A 588 -4.60 3.86 -4.59
CA TYR A 588 -3.90 4.38 -3.43
C TYR A 588 -3.03 3.31 -2.79
N SER A 589 -1.73 3.56 -2.72
CA SER A 589 -0.80 2.77 -1.94
C SER A 589 -0.24 3.59 -0.80
N PHE A 590 -0.52 3.14 0.42
CA PHE A 590 0.07 3.69 1.64
C PHE A 590 0.93 2.64 2.33
N GLY A 591 1.93 3.12 3.07
CA GLY A 591 3.02 2.25 3.52
C GLY A 591 3.97 1.89 2.36
N THR A 592 4.60 0.72 2.45
CA THR A 592 5.61 0.27 1.48
C THR A 592 5.03 -0.74 0.50
N LEU A 593 4.98 -0.38 -0.78
CA LEU A 593 4.70 -1.31 -1.87
C LEU A 593 6.00 -1.95 -2.36
N THR A 594 6.11 -3.26 -2.23
CA THR A 594 7.33 -4.02 -2.61
C THR A 594 7.00 -5.06 -3.67
N LEU A 595 7.73 -5.01 -4.79
CA LEU A 595 7.67 -6.00 -5.87
C LEU A 595 9.03 -6.70 -5.98
N VAL A 596 9.06 -8.01 -5.82
CA VAL A 596 10.30 -8.81 -5.85
C VAL A 596 10.09 -10.18 -6.51
N GLY A 597 11.17 -10.82 -6.98
CA GLY A 597 11.13 -12.21 -7.45
C GLY A 597 10.39 -12.39 -8.78
N GLY A 598 10.50 -11.44 -9.71
CA GLY A 598 9.76 -11.49 -10.97
C GLY A 598 8.29 -11.07 -10.86
N SER A 599 7.96 -10.23 -9.87
CA SER A 599 6.58 -9.78 -9.65
C SER A 599 6.15 -8.69 -10.62
N SER A 600 4.85 -8.51 -10.82
CA SER A 600 4.34 -7.43 -11.64
C SER A 600 3.10 -6.73 -11.09
N LEU A 601 3.03 -5.40 -11.26
CA LEU A 601 1.86 -4.60 -10.98
C LEU A 601 1.55 -3.70 -12.17
N TYR A 602 0.38 -3.89 -12.77
CA TYR A 602 -0.09 -3.13 -13.93
C TYR A 602 -1.40 -2.41 -13.62
N ALA A 603 -1.47 -1.12 -13.92
CA ALA A 603 -2.74 -0.38 -14.03
C ALA A 603 -2.93 0.06 -15.48
N ARG A 604 -4.00 -0.40 -16.15
CA ARG A 604 -4.22 -0.12 -17.58
C ARG A 604 -5.65 0.18 -17.96
N TYR A 605 -5.84 1.03 -18.97
CA TYR A 605 -7.17 1.37 -19.50
C TYR A 605 -8.15 1.85 -18.41
N CYS A 606 -7.64 2.45 -17.34
CA CYS A 606 -8.45 3.04 -16.29
C CYS A 606 -8.82 4.47 -16.68
N SER A 607 -10.08 4.84 -16.52
CA SER A 607 -10.60 6.18 -16.75
C SER A 607 -11.15 6.73 -15.45
N LEU A 608 -10.46 7.72 -14.89
CA LEU A 608 -10.77 8.26 -13.57
C LEU A 608 -11.17 9.73 -13.68
N ASP A 609 -12.32 10.07 -13.11
CA ASP A 609 -12.88 11.42 -13.10
C ASP A 609 -13.18 11.87 -11.67
N GLY A 610 -12.88 13.13 -11.33
CA GLY A 610 -13.03 13.69 -9.99
C GLY A 610 -11.92 13.34 -8.98
N TYR A 611 -10.94 12.50 -9.36
CA TYR A 611 -9.80 12.13 -8.52
C TYR A 611 -8.61 13.08 -8.70
N GLU A 612 -7.86 13.31 -7.62
CA GLU A 612 -6.67 14.17 -7.63
C GLU A 612 -5.46 13.50 -8.27
N HIS A 613 -5.30 12.20 -8.05
CA HIS A 613 -4.23 11.39 -8.62
C HIS A 613 -4.78 10.10 -9.20
N LEU A 614 -4.23 9.64 -10.33
CA LEU A 614 -4.57 8.31 -10.84
C LEU A 614 -3.98 7.23 -9.94
N PHE A 615 -2.69 7.31 -9.62
CA PHE A 615 -2.04 6.43 -8.65
C PHE A 615 -1.20 7.25 -7.68
N TYR A 616 -1.58 7.24 -6.41
CA TYR A 616 -0.76 7.73 -5.32
C TYR A 616 0.04 6.56 -4.72
N VAL A 617 1.36 6.72 -4.61
CA VAL A 617 2.27 5.73 -4.02
C VAL A 617 3.14 6.39 -2.96
N TYR A 618 2.99 5.94 -1.71
CA TYR A 618 3.79 6.47 -0.60
C TYR A 618 5.26 6.07 -0.71
N ARG A 619 5.56 4.75 -0.72
CA ARG A 619 6.91 4.21 -0.93
C ARG A 619 6.86 3.03 -1.89
N LEU A 620 7.83 2.97 -2.82
CA LEU A 620 7.92 1.89 -3.82
C LEU A 620 9.31 1.28 -3.86
N SER A 621 9.38 -0.06 -3.86
CA SER A 621 10.57 -0.82 -4.21
C SER A 621 10.24 -1.84 -5.29
N VAL A 622 10.86 -1.72 -6.45
CA VAL A 622 10.77 -2.70 -7.55
C VAL A 622 12.15 -3.33 -7.74
N SER A 623 12.31 -4.58 -7.34
CA SER A 623 13.59 -5.29 -7.32
C SER A 623 13.47 -6.70 -7.89
N ASP A 624 14.61 -7.34 -8.14
CA ASP A 624 14.75 -8.69 -8.67
C ASP A 624 13.76 -9.00 -9.81
N ARG A 625 14.04 -8.45 -11.00
CA ARG A 625 13.31 -8.75 -12.26
C ARG A 625 11.81 -8.41 -12.23
N SER A 626 11.40 -7.42 -11.42
CA SER A 626 9.99 -7.06 -11.25
C SER A 626 9.57 -5.87 -12.13
N VAL A 627 8.25 -5.68 -12.30
CA VAL A 627 7.68 -4.63 -13.15
C VAL A 627 6.56 -3.86 -12.45
N PHE A 628 6.62 -2.53 -12.50
CA PHE A 628 5.50 -1.65 -12.16
C PHE A 628 5.12 -0.82 -13.40
N ALA A 629 3.84 -0.76 -13.77
CA ALA A 629 3.46 -0.09 -15.01
C ALA A 629 2.07 0.57 -14.99
N LEU A 630 2.02 1.82 -15.46
CA LEU A 630 0.79 2.57 -15.77
C LEU A 630 0.66 2.71 -17.28
N LEU A 631 -0.32 2.05 -17.89
CA LEU A 631 -0.44 1.94 -19.35
C LEU A 631 -1.80 2.42 -19.87
N ASN A 632 -1.82 3.38 -20.80
CA ASN A 632 -3.02 3.80 -21.53
C ASN A 632 -4.22 4.18 -20.63
N ASN A 633 -3.95 4.85 -19.50
CA ASN A 633 -4.99 5.33 -18.62
C ASN A 633 -5.37 6.78 -18.94
N THR A 634 -6.57 7.19 -18.55
CA THR A 634 -7.10 8.53 -18.83
C THR A 634 -7.62 9.23 -17.58
N MET A 635 -7.39 10.53 -17.49
CA MET A 635 -8.02 11.41 -16.49
C MET A 635 -8.68 12.61 -17.15
N SER A 636 -9.84 13.01 -16.67
CA SER A 636 -10.55 14.22 -17.14
C SER A 636 -9.87 15.50 -16.68
N SER A 637 -9.62 15.63 -15.37
CA SER A 637 -8.92 16.74 -14.72
C SER A 637 -8.34 16.27 -13.39
N ALA A 638 -7.04 16.48 -13.17
CA ALA A 638 -6.35 16.02 -11.97
C ALA A 638 -5.06 16.80 -11.68
N THR A 639 -4.42 16.50 -10.56
CA THR A 639 -3.08 17.01 -10.22
C THR A 639 -2.00 16.18 -10.91
N SER A 640 -2.06 14.84 -10.82
CA SER A 640 -1.06 13.98 -11.45
C SER A 640 -1.52 12.59 -11.87
N LEU A 641 -0.79 11.97 -12.79
CA LEU A 641 -0.99 10.57 -13.16
C LEU A 641 -0.34 9.64 -12.13
N LEU A 642 0.90 9.92 -11.76
CA LEU A 642 1.62 9.23 -10.69
C LEU A 642 2.06 10.25 -9.65
N TYR A 643 1.59 10.09 -8.42
CA TYR A 643 2.09 10.83 -7.25
C TYR A 643 2.96 9.93 -6.40
N GLN A 644 4.14 10.41 -6.06
CA GLN A 644 5.17 9.67 -5.36
C GLN A 644 5.69 10.51 -4.19
N HIS A 645 5.45 10.02 -2.96
CA HIS A 645 5.64 10.84 -1.75
C HIS A 645 7.00 10.65 -1.07
N HIS A 646 7.53 9.42 -0.97
CA HIS A 646 8.73 9.12 -0.17
C HIS A 646 9.83 8.37 -0.96
N ARG A 647 10.34 7.23 -0.49
CA ARG A 647 11.52 6.59 -1.10
C ARG A 647 11.07 5.76 -2.30
N PHE A 648 11.86 5.81 -3.37
CA PHE A 648 11.56 5.08 -4.59
C PHE A 648 12.82 4.43 -5.15
N SER A 649 12.75 3.13 -5.46
CA SER A 649 13.86 2.41 -6.07
C SER A 649 13.43 1.41 -7.11
N VAL A 650 14.13 1.39 -8.24
CA VAL A 650 14.05 0.35 -9.28
C VAL A 650 15.43 -0.28 -9.42
N SER A 651 15.53 -1.58 -9.14
CA SER A 651 16.82 -2.27 -9.09
C SER A 651 16.79 -3.70 -9.62
N GLU A 652 17.96 -4.25 -9.91
CA GLU A 652 18.17 -5.66 -10.25
C GLU A 652 17.38 -6.12 -11.47
N HIS A 653 17.67 -5.52 -12.62
CA HIS A 653 17.00 -5.82 -13.89
C HIS A 653 15.48 -5.61 -13.86
N SER A 654 15.01 -4.66 -13.06
CA SER A 654 13.59 -4.34 -12.94
C SER A 654 13.19 -3.15 -13.80
N VAL A 655 11.88 -2.99 -14.04
CA VAL A 655 11.35 -1.98 -14.96
C VAL A 655 10.20 -1.20 -14.32
N LEU A 656 10.20 0.11 -14.49
CA LEU A 656 9.04 0.95 -14.20
C LEU A 656 8.59 1.71 -15.46
N ARG A 657 7.29 1.60 -15.78
CA ARG A 657 6.71 2.17 -17.00
C ARG A 657 5.57 3.13 -16.68
N VAL A 658 5.57 4.28 -17.33
CA VAL A 658 4.41 5.18 -17.39
C VAL A 658 4.23 5.52 -18.86
N VAL A 659 3.34 4.81 -19.55
CA VAL A 659 3.27 4.83 -21.02
C VAL A 659 1.85 5.05 -21.53
N GLY A 660 1.66 5.97 -22.47
CA GLY A 660 0.39 6.17 -23.18
C GLY A 660 -0.73 6.77 -22.33
N ASN A 661 -0.42 7.30 -21.14
CA ASN A 661 -1.43 7.86 -20.26
C ASN A 661 -1.77 9.29 -20.71
N SER A 662 -3.04 9.68 -20.62
CA SER A 662 -3.47 11.02 -21.05
C SER A 662 -4.44 11.69 -20.08
N GLY A 663 -4.45 13.01 -20.07
CA GLY A 663 -5.44 13.76 -19.29
C GLY A 663 -5.10 15.22 -19.11
N ILE A 664 -6.07 16.00 -18.63
CA ILE A 664 -5.87 17.42 -18.32
C ILE A 664 -5.32 17.52 -16.89
N VAL A 665 -4.06 17.14 -16.72
CA VAL A 665 -3.39 17.07 -15.42
C VAL A 665 -2.40 18.20 -15.21
N ALA A 666 -2.16 18.61 -13.97
CA ALA A 666 -1.12 19.61 -13.68
C ALA A 666 0.29 19.08 -14.00
N CYS A 667 0.55 17.79 -13.74
CA CYS A 667 1.77 17.12 -14.16
C CYS A 667 1.57 15.62 -14.45
N ALA A 668 2.45 14.94 -15.19
CA ALA A 668 2.39 13.48 -15.31
C ALA A 668 2.91 12.81 -14.03
N ILE A 669 4.13 13.17 -13.63
CA ILE A 669 4.85 12.58 -12.50
C ILE A 669 5.08 13.66 -11.46
N TYR A 670 4.55 13.43 -10.27
CA TYR A 670 4.80 14.24 -9.09
C TYR A 670 5.70 13.45 -8.15
N ALA A 671 6.94 13.90 -7.96
CA ALA A 671 7.92 13.24 -7.08
C ALA A 671 8.41 14.24 -6.04
N GLU A 672 8.22 13.90 -4.76
CA GLU A 672 8.68 14.72 -3.62
C GLU A 672 10.17 14.47 -3.29
N GLU A 673 10.66 13.27 -3.60
CA GLU A 673 11.95 12.74 -3.16
C GLU A 673 12.71 12.05 -4.30
N LEU A 674 14.00 11.78 -4.07
CA LEU A 674 14.91 11.22 -5.07
C LEU A 674 14.59 9.75 -5.42
N TRP A 675 14.50 9.45 -6.72
CA TRP A 675 14.35 8.09 -7.26
C TRP A 675 15.71 7.46 -7.54
N THR A 676 15.90 6.21 -7.14
CA THR A 676 17.14 5.47 -7.41
C THR A 676 16.92 4.39 -8.48
N VAL A 677 17.75 4.40 -9.52
CA VAL A 677 17.70 3.41 -10.61
C VAL A 677 19.07 2.75 -10.72
N GLN A 678 19.14 1.45 -10.48
CA GLN A 678 20.43 0.75 -10.40
C GLN A 678 20.36 -0.70 -10.89
N ARG A 679 21.54 -1.32 -11.04
CA ARG A 679 21.73 -2.74 -11.38
C ARG A 679 20.97 -3.13 -12.65
N SER A 680 21.23 -2.41 -13.74
CA SER A 680 20.70 -2.68 -15.09
C SER A 680 19.18 -2.58 -15.20
N SER A 681 18.60 -1.58 -14.54
CA SER A 681 17.16 -1.34 -14.51
C SER A 681 16.72 -0.26 -15.50
N TRP A 682 15.41 -0.13 -15.72
CA TRP A 682 14.87 0.77 -16.73
C TRP A 682 13.67 1.60 -16.26
N LEU A 683 13.72 2.91 -16.49
CA LEU A 683 12.57 3.81 -16.42
C LEU A 683 12.07 4.13 -17.83
N ASP A 684 10.81 3.82 -18.11
CA ASP A 684 10.17 3.98 -19.42
C ASP A 684 9.01 4.99 -19.35
N TRP A 685 9.24 6.22 -19.80
CA TRP A 685 8.24 7.29 -19.84
C TRP A 685 7.95 7.70 -21.28
N ARG A 686 6.93 7.07 -21.87
CA ARG A 686 6.61 7.26 -23.29
C ARG A 686 5.18 7.65 -23.56
N ASP A 687 4.97 8.42 -24.61
CA ASP A 687 3.66 8.65 -25.21
C ASP A 687 2.59 9.19 -24.23
N ASN A 688 3.01 9.84 -23.14
CA ASN A 688 2.07 10.46 -22.20
C ASN A 688 1.64 11.83 -22.72
N ASP A 689 0.34 12.13 -22.67
CA ASP A 689 -0.23 13.40 -23.13
C ASP A 689 -0.92 14.12 -21.96
N VAL A 690 -0.23 15.10 -21.38
CA VAL A 690 -0.75 15.93 -20.28
C VAL A 690 -1.34 17.24 -20.78
N GLY A 691 -1.56 17.38 -22.09
CA GLY A 691 -2.06 18.60 -22.71
C GLY A 691 -1.15 19.79 -22.42
N VAL A 692 -1.64 20.73 -21.61
CA VAL A 692 -0.92 21.95 -21.22
C VAL A 692 -0.25 21.85 -19.85
N GLY A 693 -0.34 20.70 -19.20
CA GLY A 693 0.36 20.38 -17.95
C GLY A 693 1.87 20.20 -18.13
N ALA A 694 2.54 19.90 -17.02
CA ALA A 694 3.96 19.58 -17.00
C ALA A 694 4.22 18.07 -17.13
N MET A 695 5.36 17.63 -17.64
CA MET A 695 5.74 16.22 -17.49
C MET A 695 6.07 15.88 -16.04
N PHE A 696 6.85 16.73 -15.37
CA PHE A 696 7.30 16.54 -14.01
C PHE A 696 6.87 17.71 -13.12
N HIS A 697 6.63 17.45 -11.83
CA HIS A 697 6.52 18.51 -10.83
C HIS A 697 7.83 18.64 -10.05
N ASP A 698 8.50 19.78 -10.15
CA ASP A 698 9.76 20.07 -9.45
C ASP A 698 9.52 20.72 -8.09
N THR A 699 9.78 19.96 -7.02
CA THR A 699 9.74 20.41 -5.63
C THR A 699 11.03 21.13 -5.21
N GLY A 700 11.99 21.29 -6.12
CA GLY A 700 13.34 21.81 -5.86
C GLY A 700 14.34 20.73 -5.44
N SER A 701 13.86 19.51 -5.19
CA SER A 701 14.64 18.32 -4.89
C SER A 701 14.93 17.55 -6.18
N ALA A 702 16.17 17.07 -6.31
CA ALA A 702 16.65 16.37 -7.49
C ALA A 702 15.87 15.05 -7.74
N PHE A 703 15.56 14.71 -9.00
CA PHE A 703 14.57 13.67 -9.33
C PHE A 703 15.12 12.24 -9.40
N VAL A 704 16.21 12.00 -10.13
CA VAL A 704 16.71 10.64 -10.40
C VAL A 704 18.21 10.54 -10.15
N SER A 705 18.61 9.51 -9.42
CA SER A 705 19.98 9.01 -9.31
C SER A 705 20.10 7.70 -10.09
N ILE A 706 21.02 7.65 -11.04
CA ILE A 706 21.16 6.53 -11.96
C ILE A 706 22.60 6.00 -12.00
N ASP A 707 22.73 4.67 -11.93
CA ASP A 707 24.03 4.00 -12.02
C ASP A 707 24.52 3.83 -13.47
N SER A 708 25.75 3.32 -13.61
CA SER A 708 26.42 3.19 -14.91
C SER A 708 25.80 2.16 -15.88
N SER A 709 24.84 1.35 -15.46
CA SER A 709 24.27 0.28 -16.30
C SER A 709 22.78 0.42 -16.57
N SER A 710 22.10 1.33 -15.89
CA SER A 710 20.66 1.55 -16.00
C SER A 710 20.31 2.55 -17.10
N VAL A 711 19.01 2.56 -17.46
CA VAL A 711 18.49 3.33 -18.60
C VAL A 711 17.28 4.16 -18.20
N VAL A 712 17.15 5.37 -18.76
CA VAL A 712 15.93 6.18 -18.76
C VAL A 712 15.52 6.47 -20.19
N THR A 713 14.23 6.33 -20.49
CA THR A 713 13.61 6.72 -21.76
C THR A 713 12.53 7.77 -21.51
N LEU A 714 12.61 8.90 -22.22
CA LEU A 714 11.61 9.97 -22.22
C LEU A 714 11.29 10.37 -23.68
N THR A 715 10.28 9.75 -24.30
CA THR A 715 9.98 9.99 -25.72
C THR A 715 8.48 10.08 -26.01
N GLY A 716 8.11 10.71 -27.13
CA GLY A 716 6.71 10.73 -27.63
C GLY A 716 5.71 11.51 -26.77
N CYS A 717 6.13 12.10 -25.65
CA CYS A 717 5.21 12.77 -24.73
C CYS A 717 4.78 14.15 -25.25
N ARG A 718 3.53 14.55 -24.95
CA ARG A 718 2.98 15.88 -25.23
C ARG A 718 2.68 16.61 -23.92
N MET A 719 3.14 17.85 -23.83
CA MET A 719 3.07 18.66 -22.62
C MET A 719 3.09 20.16 -22.91
N GLY A 720 2.68 20.98 -21.94
CA GLY A 720 2.90 22.42 -21.94
C GLY A 720 4.31 22.79 -21.45
N SER A 721 4.86 22.00 -20.55
CA SER A 721 6.23 22.18 -20.03
C SER A 721 6.82 20.83 -19.62
N THR A 722 8.14 20.74 -19.53
CA THR A 722 8.78 19.60 -18.83
C THR A 722 8.60 19.70 -17.32
N GLY A 723 8.40 20.91 -16.80
CA GLY A 723 8.28 21.20 -15.37
C GLY A 723 9.60 21.15 -14.60
N LEU A 724 10.72 21.05 -15.29
CA LEU A 724 12.06 20.95 -14.71
C LEU A 724 12.69 22.35 -14.53
N SER A 725 13.05 22.72 -13.31
CA SER A 725 13.90 23.88 -13.02
C SER A 725 15.37 23.48 -12.81
N ARG A 726 15.60 22.20 -12.49
CA ARG A 726 16.92 21.56 -12.34
C ARG A 726 17.05 20.38 -13.31
N PRO A 727 18.28 19.93 -13.61
CA PRO A 727 18.49 18.69 -14.37
C PRO A 727 17.69 17.51 -13.79
N LEU A 728 17.00 16.78 -14.66
CA LEU A 728 16.27 15.55 -14.31
C LEU A 728 17.18 14.52 -13.61
N LEU A 729 18.37 14.31 -14.16
CA LEU A 729 19.39 13.43 -13.59
C LEU A 729 20.25 14.24 -12.62
N SER A 730 20.12 13.93 -11.34
CA SER A 730 20.82 14.60 -10.25
C SER A 730 22.21 14.04 -9.99
N GLN A 731 22.31 12.72 -10.08
CA GLN A 731 23.52 11.94 -9.95
C GLN A 731 23.46 10.89 -11.05
N ALA A 732 24.51 10.82 -11.85
CA ALA A 732 24.60 9.89 -12.96
C ALA A 732 26.03 9.38 -13.04
N ASP A 733 26.22 8.09 -12.79
CA ASP A 733 27.53 7.44 -12.92
C ASP A 733 27.91 7.28 -14.38
N ALA A 734 29.19 7.40 -14.73
CA ALA A 734 29.65 7.23 -16.10
C ALA A 734 29.24 5.87 -16.69
N GLY A 735 28.45 5.88 -17.77
CA GLY A 735 27.98 4.67 -18.47
C GLY A 735 26.45 4.55 -18.56
N TYR A 736 25.71 5.31 -17.75
CA TYR A 736 24.24 5.36 -17.84
C TYR A 736 23.78 5.70 -19.27
N ARG A 737 22.53 5.35 -19.59
CA ARG A 737 21.90 5.75 -20.86
C ARG A 737 20.64 6.57 -20.60
N PHE A 738 20.51 7.69 -21.28
CA PHE A 738 19.32 8.53 -21.26
C PHE A 738 18.89 8.87 -22.68
N PHE A 739 17.78 8.28 -23.10
CA PHE A 739 17.15 8.50 -24.40
C PHE A 739 16.04 9.54 -24.25
N ALA A 740 16.18 10.67 -24.94
CA ALA A 740 15.14 11.70 -24.94
C ALA A 740 14.95 12.28 -26.34
N GLY A 741 13.70 12.50 -26.74
CA GLY A 741 13.41 13.04 -28.06
C GLY A 741 11.98 12.78 -28.52
N CYS A 742 11.61 13.36 -29.65
CA CYS A 742 10.22 13.35 -30.14
C CYS A 742 9.21 13.89 -29.09
N LEU A 743 9.62 14.87 -28.30
CA LEU A 743 8.77 15.50 -27.28
C LEU A 743 8.02 16.68 -27.90
N THR A 744 6.71 16.76 -27.67
CA THR A 744 5.90 17.91 -28.12
C THR A 744 5.68 18.85 -26.94
N VAL A 745 6.39 19.98 -26.92
CA VAL A 745 6.27 21.01 -25.88
C VAL A 745 5.62 22.26 -26.47
N LEU A 746 4.50 22.72 -25.89
CA LEU A 746 3.71 23.86 -26.40
C LEU A 746 3.37 23.72 -27.90
N GLY A 747 3.04 22.49 -28.32
CA GLY A 747 2.68 22.17 -29.71
C GLY A 747 3.86 22.05 -30.68
N ARG A 748 5.10 22.30 -30.25
CA ARG A 748 6.31 22.17 -31.08
C ARG A 748 7.06 20.89 -30.73
N VAL A 749 7.47 20.13 -31.75
CA VAL A 749 8.30 18.93 -31.58
C VAL A 749 9.75 19.35 -31.37
N LEU A 750 10.35 18.93 -30.27
CA LEU A 750 11.77 19.14 -29.97
C LEU A 750 12.59 18.10 -30.73
N THR A 751 13.51 18.57 -31.57
CA THR A 751 14.27 17.72 -32.51
C THR A 751 15.78 17.79 -32.32
N THR A 752 16.27 18.77 -31.57
CA THR A 752 17.70 19.00 -31.35
C THR A 752 18.07 18.93 -29.86
N THR A 753 19.33 18.63 -29.57
CA THR A 753 19.84 18.62 -28.18
C THR A 753 19.65 19.97 -27.50
N GLY A 754 19.94 21.07 -28.19
CA GLY A 754 19.79 22.42 -27.62
C GLY A 754 18.34 22.76 -27.26
N GLU A 755 17.36 22.26 -28.01
CA GLU A 755 15.93 22.43 -27.69
C GLU A 755 15.52 21.64 -26.44
N LEU A 756 16.07 20.43 -26.25
CA LEU A 756 15.87 19.64 -25.03
C LEU A 756 16.51 20.33 -23.81
N GLU A 757 17.73 20.83 -23.95
CA GLU A 757 18.45 21.55 -22.88
C GLU A 757 17.72 22.83 -22.45
N LEU A 758 17.19 23.60 -23.41
CA LEU A 758 16.34 24.76 -23.14
C LEU A 758 15.06 24.40 -22.38
N SER A 759 14.63 23.14 -22.46
CA SER A 759 13.48 22.59 -21.74
C SER A 759 13.90 21.87 -20.45
N GLY A 760 15.11 22.11 -19.93
CA GLY A 760 15.61 21.51 -18.69
C GLY A 760 16.07 20.05 -18.80
N ILE A 761 15.92 19.43 -19.99
CA ILE A 761 16.35 18.06 -20.25
C ILE A 761 17.82 18.10 -20.68
N THR A 762 18.71 17.89 -19.72
CA THR A 762 20.16 17.87 -19.90
C THR A 762 20.70 16.45 -19.70
N ASN A 763 22.00 16.23 -19.96
CA ASN A 763 22.66 14.94 -19.76
C ASN A 763 22.05 13.78 -20.58
N VAL A 764 21.40 14.11 -21.71
CA VAL A 764 20.88 13.14 -22.68
C VAL A 764 22.04 12.46 -23.39
N THR A 765 22.08 11.14 -23.39
CA THR A 765 23.12 10.38 -24.09
C THR A 765 22.78 10.17 -25.56
N THR A 766 21.48 10.01 -25.86
CA THR A 766 20.98 9.78 -27.22
C THR A 766 19.74 10.61 -27.46
N VAL A 767 19.81 11.53 -28.44
CA VAL A 767 18.64 12.28 -28.89
C VAL A 767 17.85 11.44 -29.89
N VAL A 768 16.60 11.15 -29.55
CA VAL A 768 15.74 10.26 -30.34
C VAL A 768 15.01 11.06 -31.44
N VAL A 769 15.10 10.58 -32.68
CA VAL A 769 14.33 11.10 -33.82
C VAL A 769 12.98 10.39 -33.86
N CYS A 770 11.89 11.13 -34.10
CA CYS A 770 10.56 10.55 -34.22
C CYS A 770 10.51 9.42 -35.27
N GLY A 771 10.04 8.25 -34.87
CA GLY A 771 9.89 7.08 -35.75
C GLY A 771 11.13 6.19 -35.87
N GLU A 772 12.27 6.61 -35.34
CA GLU A 772 13.45 5.75 -35.17
C GLU A 772 13.41 5.05 -33.82
N CYS A 773 13.92 3.83 -33.77
CA CYS A 773 13.89 2.98 -32.59
C CYS A 773 15.23 2.27 -32.40
N THR A 774 15.59 2.04 -31.14
CA THR A 774 16.83 1.37 -30.76
C THR A 774 16.56 0.32 -29.71
N LYS A 775 17.44 -0.69 -29.66
CA LYS A 775 17.35 -1.75 -28.66
C LYS A 775 17.33 -1.22 -27.22
N ASP A 776 18.15 -0.21 -26.94
CA ASP A 776 18.32 0.33 -25.59
C ASP A 776 17.29 1.42 -25.24
N GLY A 777 16.70 2.08 -26.24
CA GLY A 777 15.71 3.15 -26.02
C GLY A 777 14.28 2.65 -25.95
N ASP A 778 13.93 1.63 -26.74
CA ASP A 778 12.54 1.19 -26.95
C ASP A 778 12.24 -0.17 -26.33
N CYS A 779 13.27 -0.92 -25.98
CA CYS A 779 13.15 -2.25 -25.40
C CYS A 779 13.93 -2.35 -24.08
N PHE A 780 13.54 -3.30 -23.24
CA PHE A 780 14.37 -3.67 -22.11
C PHE A 780 15.57 -4.48 -22.60
N ALA A 781 16.68 -3.78 -22.83
CA ALA A 781 17.87 -4.31 -23.50
C ALA A 781 18.39 -5.64 -22.92
N PRO A 782 18.44 -5.85 -21.58
CA PRO A 782 18.94 -7.10 -21.01
C PRO A 782 18.17 -8.35 -21.47
N LEU A 783 16.89 -8.21 -21.85
CA LEU A 783 16.03 -9.31 -22.28
C LEU A 783 15.56 -9.17 -23.73
N THR A 784 16.26 -8.38 -24.53
CA THR A 784 15.97 -8.20 -25.96
C THR A 784 17.06 -8.83 -26.81
N THR A 785 16.70 -9.65 -27.80
CA THR A 785 17.65 -10.28 -28.75
C THR A 785 17.88 -9.43 -29.97
N ALA A 786 16.81 -8.90 -30.58
CA ALA A 786 16.86 -8.06 -31.77
C ALA A 786 15.72 -7.03 -31.77
N VAL A 787 15.88 -5.96 -32.56
CA VAL A 787 14.81 -5.02 -32.90
C VAL A 787 14.62 -5.06 -34.42
N ILE A 788 13.42 -5.41 -34.87
CA ILE A 788 13.08 -5.50 -36.29
C ILE A 788 11.79 -4.72 -36.49
N ASP A 789 11.80 -3.72 -37.39
CA ASP A 789 10.62 -2.89 -37.68
C ASP A 789 10.02 -2.26 -36.39
N CYS A 790 10.89 -1.73 -35.53
CA CYS A 790 10.58 -1.18 -34.20
C CYS A 790 9.81 -2.11 -33.25
N LYS A 791 9.92 -3.42 -33.46
CA LYS A 791 9.39 -4.44 -32.54
C LYS A 791 10.54 -5.16 -31.86
N CYS A 792 10.44 -5.26 -30.54
CA CYS A 792 11.41 -5.97 -29.72
C CYS A 792 11.19 -7.48 -29.85
N GLN A 793 12.23 -8.22 -30.20
CA GLN A 793 12.25 -9.68 -30.08
C GLN A 793 12.83 -10.06 -28.73
N CYS A 794 12.07 -10.78 -27.92
CA CYS A 794 12.46 -11.08 -26.55
C CYS A 794 13.37 -12.31 -26.45
N ALA A 795 14.35 -12.22 -25.56
CA ALA A 795 15.09 -13.37 -25.06
C ALA A 795 14.21 -14.19 -24.11
N ALA A 796 14.69 -15.38 -23.72
CA ALA A 796 14.02 -16.15 -22.68
C ALA A 796 13.89 -15.32 -21.38
N GLY A 797 12.67 -15.27 -20.82
CA GLY A 797 12.33 -14.46 -19.65
C GLY A 797 11.90 -13.02 -19.96
N GLY A 798 12.01 -12.57 -21.22
CA GLY A 798 11.42 -11.29 -21.65
C GLY A 798 9.97 -11.45 -22.08
N HIS A 799 9.11 -10.53 -21.67
CA HIS A 799 7.67 -10.57 -21.88
C HIS A 799 7.12 -9.29 -22.52
N GLY A 800 6.03 -9.42 -23.27
CA GLY A 800 5.32 -8.29 -23.86
C GLY A 800 6.02 -7.65 -25.07
N ASP A 801 5.59 -6.44 -25.38
CA ASP A 801 6.01 -5.64 -26.54
C ASP A 801 7.44 -5.10 -26.43
N VAL A 802 7.91 -4.87 -25.20
CA VAL A 802 9.22 -4.30 -24.89
C VAL A 802 10.12 -5.22 -24.06
N CYS A 803 9.79 -6.50 -23.99
CA CYS A 803 10.60 -7.55 -23.35
C CYS A 803 10.91 -7.30 -21.86
N VAL A 804 9.93 -6.82 -21.11
CA VAL A 804 10.04 -6.63 -19.65
C VAL A 804 10.25 -7.97 -18.92
N PRO A 805 10.89 -7.97 -17.74
CA PRO A 805 11.27 -9.20 -17.02
C PRO A 805 10.10 -9.96 -16.36
N ALA A 806 8.93 -9.33 -16.22
CA ALA A 806 7.74 -9.96 -15.64
C ALA A 806 6.51 -9.75 -16.55
N PRO A 807 5.67 -10.79 -16.74
CA PRO A 807 4.54 -10.73 -17.65
C PRO A 807 3.43 -9.80 -17.15
N VAL A 808 2.62 -9.29 -18.09
CA VAL A 808 1.30 -8.72 -17.79
C VAL A 808 0.35 -9.90 -17.49
N PRO A 809 -0.41 -9.88 -16.38
CA PRO A 809 -1.46 -10.88 -16.15
C PRO A 809 -2.44 -10.97 -17.31
N VAL A 810 -2.97 -12.16 -17.57
CA VAL A 810 -3.99 -12.38 -18.61
C VAL A 810 -5.29 -11.68 -18.19
N GLY A 811 -5.46 -10.45 -18.64
CA GLY A 811 -6.70 -9.69 -18.52
C GLY A 811 -7.51 -9.67 -19.82
N PRO A 812 -8.77 -9.20 -19.77
CA PRO A 812 -9.60 -9.02 -20.96
C PRO A 812 -8.88 -8.15 -22.00
N PRO A 813 -9.20 -8.36 -23.30
CA PRO A 813 -8.61 -7.58 -24.38
C PRO A 813 -8.86 -6.08 -24.18
N PRO A 814 -8.02 -5.22 -24.79
CA PRO A 814 -8.24 -3.78 -24.78
C PRO A 814 -9.67 -3.48 -25.26
N PRO A 815 -10.40 -2.58 -24.61
CA PRO A 815 -11.66 -2.11 -25.16
C PRO A 815 -11.37 -1.51 -26.54
N PRO A 816 -12.31 -1.64 -27.50
CA PRO A 816 -12.16 -0.95 -28.77
C PRO A 816 -11.93 0.54 -28.47
N PRO A 817 -10.97 1.19 -29.14
CA PRO A 817 -10.77 2.62 -28.98
C PRO A 817 -12.12 3.30 -29.19
N PRO A 818 -12.53 4.23 -28.29
CA PRO A 818 -13.77 4.94 -28.48
C PRO A 818 -13.76 5.54 -29.90
N PRO A 819 -14.88 5.48 -30.64
CA PRO A 819 -14.94 6.11 -31.94
C PRO A 819 -14.50 7.56 -31.77
N SER A 820 -13.43 7.95 -32.46
CA SER A 820 -13.03 9.34 -32.51
C SER A 820 -14.27 10.12 -32.94
N PRO A 821 -14.79 11.06 -32.13
CA PRO A 821 -15.93 11.84 -32.55
C PRO A 821 -15.62 12.39 -33.95
N LEU A 822 -16.58 12.32 -34.87
CA LEU A 822 -16.41 12.86 -36.22
C LEU A 822 -16.26 14.37 -36.09
N LEU A 823 -15.02 14.82 -35.91
CA LEU A 823 -14.70 16.23 -35.77
C LEU A 823 -14.77 16.88 -37.15
N PRO A 824 -15.30 18.11 -37.25
CA PRO A 824 -15.23 18.87 -38.48
C PRO A 824 -13.76 19.00 -38.91
N PRO A 825 -13.42 18.70 -40.17
CA PRO A 825 -12.09 18.97 -40.69
C PRO A 825 -11.79 20.47 -40.57
N PRO A 826 -10.51 20.87 -40.41
CA PRO A 826 -10.14 22.27 -40.38
C PRO A 826 -10.59 22.98 -41.67
N PRO A 827 -11.02 24.26 -41.59
CA PRO A 827 -11.54 24.97 -42.75
C PRO A 827 -10.42 25.20 -43.78
N PRO A 828 -10.75 25.18 -45.08
CA PRO A 828 -9.84 25.68 -46.12
C PRO A 828 -9.38 27.11 -45.82
N ILE A 829 -8.20 27.48 -46.31
CA ILE A 829 -7.68 28.85 -46.15
C ILE A 829 -8.68 29.86 -46.74
N GLY A 830 -9.09 30.82 -45.91
CA GLY A 830 -10.09 31.84 -46.26
C GLY A 830 -11.54 31.49 -45.88
N GLU A 831 -11.82 30.25 -45.51
CA GLU A 831 -13.15 29.80 -45.08
C GLU A 831 -13.26 29.71 -43.55
N CYS A 832 -14.49 29.55 -43.04
CA CYS A 832 -14.78 29.41 -41.61
C CYS A 832 -15.65 28.17 -41.39
N ILE A 833 -15.41 27.45 -40.30
CA ILE A 833 -16.42 26.54 -39.75
C ILE A 833 -17.53 27.42 -39.19
N SER A 834 -18.75 27.29 -39.69
CA SER A 834 -19.85 28.15 -39.27
C SER A 834 -21.15 27.45 -38.94
N ASP A 835 -21.99 28.16 -38.17
CA ASP A 835 -23.40 27.88 -37.94
C ASP A 835 -23.68 26.45 -37.43
N MET A 836 -22.91 26.02 -36.41
CA MET A 836 -23.05 24.69 -35.81
C MET A 836 -22.85 24.67 -34.29
N VAL A 837 -23.31 23.60 -33.64
CA VAL A 837 -22.93 23.25 -32.27
C VAL A 837 -21.73 22.32 -32.33
N TYR A 838 -20.63 22.72 -31.70
CA TYR A 838 -19.41 21.92 -31.65
C TYR A 838 -19.57 20.76 -30.65
N PRO A 839 -19.06 19.55 -30.95
CA PRO A 839 -19.07 18.43 -30.00
C PRO A 839 -18.35 18.79 -28.71
N GLU A 840 -18.87 18.36 -27.55
CA GLU A 840 -18.22 18.56 -26.25
C GLU A 840 -16.96 17.68 -26.14
N VAL A 841 -15.81 18.25 -26.50
CA VAL A 841 -14.50 17.57 -26.47
C VAL A 841 -13.38 18.52 -26.07
N ALA A 842 -12.33 17.99 -25.46
CA ALA A 842 -11.06 18.70 -25.34
C ALA A 842 -10.22 18.43 -26.59
N GLN A 843 -9.88 19.46 -27.36
CA GLN A 843 -9.11 19.33 -28.59
C GLN A 843 -8.07 20.43 -28.76
N SER A 844 -7.02 20.11 -29.51
CA SER A 844 -5.99 21.06 -29.93
C SER A 844 -6.03 21.27 -31.44
N VAL A 845 -6.00 22.53 -31.89
CA VAL A 845 -6.02 22.94 -33.31
C VAL A 845 -4.82 23.84 -33.62
N GLY A 846 -4.48 23.98 -34.90
CA GLY A 846 -3.41 24.88 -35.37
C GLY A 846 -2.22 24.17 -36.00
N SER A 847 -2.06 22.86 -35.79
CA SER A 847 -0.94 22.09 -36.34
C SER A 847 -0.83 22.20 -37.85
N GLY A 848 0.25 22.81 -38.34
CA GLY A 848 0.52 23.03 -39.76
C GLY A 848 -0.40 24.03 -40.45
N LEU A 849 -1.24 24.77 -39.70
CA LEU A 849 -2.21 25.70 -40.26
C LEU A 849 -1.70 27.14 -40.22
N SER A 850 -2.00 27.89 -41.29
CA SER A 850 -1.87 29.35 -41.36
C SER A 850 -3.23 30.07 -41.23
N TRP A 851 -4.32 29.31 -41.20
CA TRP A 851 -5.69 29.85 -41.17
C TRP A 851 -6.59 29.00 -40.28
N LEU A 852 -7.31 29.65 -39.37
CA LEU A 852 -8.34 29.06 -38.51
C LEU A 852 -9.46 30.08 -38.38
N CYS A 853 -10.69 29.69 -38.68
CA CYS A 853 -11.83 30.57 -38.52
C CYS A 853 -13.07 29.80 -38.06
N TYR A 854 -13.71 30.32 -37.02
CA TYR A 854 -15.00 29.87 -36.51
C TYR A 854 -15.97 31.05 -36.50
N ARG A 855 -17.17 30.85 -37.07
CA ARG A 855 -18.20 31.88 -37.15
C ARG A 855 -19.55 31.37 -36.67
N ASN A 856 -20.21 32.03 -35.72
CA ASN A 856 -21.51 31.58 -35.18
C ASN A 856 -21.51 30.12 -34.67
N VAL A 857 -20.40 29.66 -34.10
CA VAL A 857 -20.29 28.29 -33.55
C VAL A 857 -20.61 28.30 -32.06
N THR A 858 -21.32 27.28 -31.58
CA THR A 858 -21.62 27.11 -30.14
C THR A 858 -20.75 26.03 -29.52
N PHE A 859 -19.93 26.39 -28.54
CA PHE A 859 -19.12 25.50 -27.70
C PHE A 859 -19.75 25.42 -26.30
N SER A 860 -20.03 24.21 -25.84
CA SER A 860 -20.83 24.00 -24.62
C SER A 860 -20.34 22.80 -23.82
N GLY A 861 -20.37 22.94 -22.50
CA GLY A 861 -20.10 21.84 -21.56
C GLY A 861 -18.72 21.92 -20.90
N GLY A 862 -18.58 21.27 -19.75
CA GLY A 862 -17.38 21.34 -18.92
C GLY A 862 -16.20 20.55 -19.50
N GLY A 863 -16.47 19.55 -20.36
CA GLY A 863 -15.44 18.84 -21.11
C GLY A 863 -14.98 19.57 -22.39
N MET A 864 -15.66 20.64 -22.79
CA MET A 864 -15.35 21.37 -24.02
C MET A 864 -14.16 22.31 -23.80
N SER A 865 -13.03 21.99 -24.43
CA SER A 865 -11.85 22.86 -24.44
C SER A 865 -11.26 22.94 -25.84
N LEU A 866 -11.23 24.13 -26.43
CA LEU A 866 -10.57 24.39 -27.70
C LEU A 866 -9.22 25.06 -27.46
N THR A 867 -8.13 24.31 -27.64
CA THR A 867 -6.77 24.83 -27.53
C THR A 867 -6.21 25.17 -28.90
N VAL A 868 -5.90 26.44 -29.15
CA VAL A 868 -5.18 26.87 -30.34
C VAL A 868 -3.68 26.83 -30.03
N LEU A 869 -2.99 25.83 -30.59
CA LEU A 869 -1.55 25.65 -30.44
C LEU A 869 -0.79 26.56 -31.40
N ILE A 870 -0.47 27.78 -30.95
CA ILE A 870 0.24 28.76 -31.77
C ILE A 870 1.63 28.26 -32.18
N GLY A 871 2.31 27.53 -31.28
CA GLY A 871 3.60 26.90 -31.57
C GLY A 871 3.59 25.88 -32.70
N ALA A 872 2.42 25.29 -32.99
CA ALA A 872 2.24 24.31 -34.05
C ALA A 872 1.82 24.94 -35.39
N MET A 873 1.49 26.23 -35.42
CA MET A 873 1.11 26.95 -36.63
C MET A 873 2.34 27.28 -37.49
N THR A 874 2.11 27.40 -38.80
CA THR A 874 3.17 27.68 -39.77
C THR A 874 2.68 28.64 -40.86
N GLY A 875 3.57 29.49 -41.38
CA GLY A 875 3.31 30.33 -42.56
C GLY A 875 3.76 31.77 -42.42
N ASP A 876 3.84 32.51 -43.53
CA ASP A 876 4.28 33.92 -43.52
C ASP A 876 3.32 34.82 -42.72
N VAL A 877 2.02 34.54 -42.81
CA VAL A 877 0.96 35.19 -42.03
C VAL A 877 0.00 34.10 -41.56
N ALA A 878 -0.21 34.03 -40.25
CA ALA A 878 -1.18 33.15 -39.62
C ALA A 878 -2.38 33.95 -39.10
N ASN A 879 -3.60 33.54 -39.44
CA ASN A 879 -4.83 34.19 -38.98
C ASN A 879 -5.73 33.21 -38.22
N VAL A 880 -6.18 33.63 -37.03
CA VAL A 880 -7.12 32.87 -36.19
C VAL A 880 -8.30 33.78 -35.87
N THR A 881 -9.52 33.39 -36.23
CA THR A 881 -10.72 34.22 -36.03
C THR A 881 -11.83 33.44 -35.33
N PHE A 882 -12.40 34.04 -34.28
CA PHE A 882 -13.63 33.61 -33.61
C PHE A 882 -14.63 34.77 -33.67
N ASP A 883 -15.65 34.62 -34.52
CA ASP A 883 -16.58 35.68 -34.89
C ASP A 883 -18.01 35.28 -34.53
N GLY A 884 -18.64 35.94 -33.56
CA GLY A 884 -20.02 35.65 -33.18
C GLY A 884 -20.25 34.28 -32.52
N CYS A 885 -19.20 33.62 -32.00
CA CYS A 885 -19.34 32.31 -31.36
C CYS A 885 -19.92 32.43 -29.94
N THR A 886 -20.54 31.35 -29.46
CA THR A 886 -21.09 31.24 -28.10
C THR A 886 -20.34 30.18 -27.32
N TRP A 887 -19.81 30.54 -26.16
CA TRP A 887 -19.11 29.67 -25.21
C TRP A 887 -19.90 29.60 -23.92
N ARG A 888 -20.29 28.40 -23.49
CA ARG A 888 -21.14 28.26 -22.31
C ARG A 888 -20.90 27.00 -21.49
N ASP A 889 -21.46 26.99 -20.29
CA ASP A 889 -21.58 25.80 -19.44
C ASP A 889 -20.24 25.14 -19.09
N GLY A 890 -19.18 25.93 -18.92
CA GLY A 890 -17.84 25.47 -18.57
C GLY A 890 -16.85 25.42 -19.72
N ALA A 891 -17.27 25.76 -20.94
CA ALA A 891 -16.40 25.70 -22.12
C ALA A 891 -15.18 26.64 -22.00
N VAL A 892 -14.04 26.19 -22.54
CA VAL A 892 -12.77 26.94 -22.50
C VAL A 892 -12.23 27.17 -23.91
N LEU A 893 -11.85 28.42 -24.22
CA LEU A 893 -11.03 28.77 -25.37
C LEU A 893 -9.62 29.12 -24.88
N LEU A 894 -8.63 28.30 -25.21
CA LEU A 894 -7.24 28.48 -24.84
C LEU A 894 -6.42 28.88 -26.08
N LEU A 895 -5.74 30.02 -26.03
CA LEU A 895 -4.77 30.45 -27.04
C LEU A 895 -3.37 30.23 -26.45
N LEU A 896 -2.76 29.09 -26.77
CA LEU A 896 -1.49 28.68 -26.20
C LEU A 896 -0.33 29.22 -27.05
N GLY A 897 0.30 30.28 -26.57
CA GLY A 897 1.43 30.96 -27.20
C GLY A 897 2.72 30.13 -27.15
N ASN A 898 3.53 30.27 -28.20
CA ASN A 898 4.93 29.86 -28.21
C ASN A 898 5.77 30.91 -28.96
N ALA A 899 6.75 31.52 -28.27
CA ALA A 899 7.55 32.62 -28.83
C ALA A 899 8.41 32.20 -30.03
N TYR A 900 8.62 30.90 -30.18
CA TYR A 900 9.40 30.27 -31.25
C TYR A 900 8.52 29.65 -32.34
N ALA A 901 7.23 29.97 -32.41
CA ALA A 901 6.36 29.51 -33.48
C ALA A 901 6.91 29.89 -34.86
N ALA A 902 6.80 28.98 -35.84
CA ALA A 902 7.31 29.19 -37.20
C ALA A 902 6.34 30.02 -38.06
N VAL A 903 5.89 31.15 -37.52
CA VAL A 903 4.97 32.09 -38.15
C VAL A 903 5.66 33.45 -38.35
N GLY A 904 5.51 34.05 -39.53
CA GLY A 904 6.13 35.35 -39.83
C GLY A 904 5.43 36.54 -39.16
N SER A 905 4.09 36.47 -39.12
CA SER A 905 3.19 37.36 -38.37
C SER A 905 1.92 36.60 -37.98
N LEU A 906 1.31 36.97 -36.86
CA LEU A 906 0.16 36.26 -36.29
C LEU A 906 -0.95 37.26 -35.98
N ASN A 907 -2.16 37.04 -36.49
CA ASN A 907 -3.33 37.83 -36.13
C ASN A 907 -4.39 36.92 -35.52
N ILE A 908 -4.80 37.20 -34.29
CA ILE A 908 -5.88 36.52 -33.59
C ILE A 908 -7.00 37.53 -33.35
N VAL A 909 -8.22 37.21 -33.78
CA VAL A 909 -9.39 38.06 -33.62
C VAL A 909 -10.49 37.27 -32.91
N VAL A 910 -10.85 37.70 -31.69
CA VAL A 910 -11.99 37.18 -30.92
C VAL A 910 -13.00 38.31 -30.86
N THR A 911 -14.00 38.30 -31.74
CA THR A 911 -14.95 39.40 -31.90
C THR A 911 -16.41 38.98 -31.83
N GLY A 912 -17.24 39.79 -31.15
CA GLY A 912 -18.69 39.58 -31.09
C GLY A 912 -19.15 38.28 -30.40
N ASN A 913 -18.27 37.61 -29.64
CA ASN A 913 -18.57 36.36 -28.97
C ASN A 913 -19.32 36.57 -27.65
N THR A 914 -20.05 35.55 -27.22
CA THR A 914 -20.69 35.50 -25.90
C THR A 914 -20.08 34.37 -25.06
N PHE A 915 -19.55 34.69 -23.90
CA PHE A 915 -19.01 33.75 -22.91
C PHE A 915 -19.91 33.78 -21.67
N SER A 916 -20.62 32.68 -21.39
CA SER A 916 -21.52 32.54 -20.24
C SER A 916 -21.10 31.37 -19.38
N ASP A 917 -20.51 31.62 -18.22
CA ASP A 917 -19.81 30.61 -17.42
C ASP A 917 -18.79 29.83 -18.27
N ALA A 918 -17.97 30.58 -19.00
CA ALA A 918 -16.94 30.08 -19.90
C ALA A 918 -15.68 30.94 -19.78
N LEU A 919 -14.54 30.40 -20.18
CA LEU A 919 -13.22 31.02 -19.97
C LEU A 919 -12.49 31.27 -21.30
N LEU A 920 -11.97 32.48 -21.49
CA LEU A 920 -10.96 32.78 -22.50
C LEU A 920 -9.58 32.83 -21.85
N SER A 921 -8.61 32.11 -22.40
CA SER A 921 -7.28 31.97 -21.79
C SER A 921 -6.18 32.19 -22.83
N PRO A 922 -5.66 33.41 -23.03
CA PRO A 922 -4.47 33.66 -23.84
C PRO A 922 -3.21 33.53 -22.99
N GLU A 923 -2.42 32.48 -23.21
CA GLU A 923 -1.38 32.06 -22.27
C GLU A 923 0.00 31.89 -22.91
N GLY A 924 1.05 32.26 -22.19
CA GLY A 924 2.44 32.06 -22.57
C GLY A 924 3.02 33.16 -23.46
N GLY A 925 4.19 32.89 -24.04
CA GLY A 925 4.90 33.82 -24.92
C GLY A 925 4.45 33.71 -26.37
N PHE A 926 4.09 34.82 -27.00
CA PHE A 926 3.67 34.85 -28.41
C PHE A 926 4.83 35.23 -29.35
N PRO A 927 4.82 34.74 -30.61
CA PRO A 927 5.86 35.04 -31.57
C PRO A 927 5.91 36.55 -31.93
N PRO A 928 7.01 37.06 -32.49
CA PRO A 928 7.09 38.44 -32.98
C PRO A 928 5.96 38.81 -33.94
N ARG A 929 5.60 40.10 -34.01
CA ARG A 929 4.53 40.62 -34.89
C ARG A 929 3.18 39.92 -34.68
N THR A 930 2.81 39.68 -33.42
CA THR A 930 1.52 39.14 -33.04
C THR A 930 0.51 40.24 -32.73
N ASN A 931 -0.68 40.18 -33.30
CA ASN A 931 -1.82 41.04 -32.97
C ASN A 931 -2.98 40.18 -32.42
N ILE A 932 -3.28 40.27 -31.13
CA ILE A 932 -4.46 39.65 -30.52
C ILE A 932 -5.49 40.74 -30.27
N THR A 933 -6.64 40.67 -30.94
CA THR A 933 -7.75 41.62 -30.80
C THR A 933 -8.95 40.91 -30.20
N ILE A 934 -9.32 41.28 -28.97
CA ILE A 934 -10.51 40.78 -28.27
C ILE A 934 -11.50 41.93 -28.22
N SER A 935 -12.50 41.95 -29.10
CA SER A 935 -13.36 43.12 -29.29
C SER A 935 -14.87 42.83 -29.29
N GLY A 936 -15.66 43.68 -28.63
CA GLY A 936 -17.12 43.60 -28.70
C GLY A 936 -17.73 42.31 -28.14
N ASN A 937 -17.00 41.58 -27.30
CA ASN A 937 -17.48 40.34 -26.67
C ASN A 937 -18.26 40.63 -25.39
N ARG A 938 -19.10 39.69 -24.99
CA ARG A 938 -19.84 39.72 -23.71
C ARG A 938 -19.40 38.56 -22.84
N PHE A 939 -18.96 38.83 -21.63
CA PHE A 939 -18.56 37.84 -20.65
C PHE A 939 -19.45 37.92 -19.43
N THR A 940 -20.02 36.79 -19.02
CA THR A 940 -20.80 36.65 -17.80
C THR A 940 -20.28 35.45 -17.03
N VAL A 941 -19.83 35.66 -15.79
CA VAL A 941 -19.40 34.57 -14.90
C VAL A 941 -20.16 34.61 -13.58
N THR A 942 -20.75 33.48 -13.22
CA THR A 942 -21.51 33.23 -11.99
C THR A 942 -20.83 32.21 -11.08
N ARG A 943 -19.89 31.43 -11.63
CA ARG A 943 -19.11 30.40 -10.91
C ARG A 943 -17.66 30.33 -11.38
N LEU A 944 -16.82 29.63 -10.61
CA LEU A 944 -15.44 29.33 -11.00
C LEU A 944 -15.43 28.34 -12.16
N ILE A 945 -14.67 28.65 -13.21
CA ILE A 945 -14.39 27.74 -14.32
C ILE A 945 -12.99 27.15 -14.10
N PRO A 946 -12.87 25.88 -13.69
CA PRO A 946 -11.58 25.29 -13.37
C PRO A 946 -10.72 25.16 -14.64
N ARG A 947 -9.43 25.50 -14.52
CA ARG A 947 -8.42 25.30 -15.56
C ARG A 947 -7.16 24.76 -14.91
N SER A 948 -6.84 23.49 -15.18
CA SER A 948 -5.68 22.80 -14.62
C SER A 948 -4.38 23.55 -14.94
N GLY A 949 -3.49 23.68 -13.95
CA GLY A 949 -2.24 24.42 -14.08
C GLY A 949 -2.33 25.94 -13.89
N LEU A 950 -3.52 26.55 -13.88
CA LEU A 950 -3.70 27.96 -13.50
C LEU A 950 -3.92 28.15 -11.99
N GLY A 951 -4.48 27.16 -11.29
CA GLY A 951 -4.75 27.26 -9.85
C GLY A 951 -5.72 28.38 -9.47
N LEU A 952 -6.69 28.68 -10.35
CA LEU A 952 -7.65 29.78 -10.16
C LEU A 952 -8.46 29.60 -8.88
N ARG A 953 -8.45 30.60 -8.00
CA ARG A 953 -9.23 30.64 -6.76
C ARG A 953 -10.47 31.53 -6.84
N LYS A 954 -10.64 32.29 -7.93
CA LYS A 954 -11.73 33.25 -8.12
C LYS A 954 -12.32 33.10 -9.53
N PRO A 955 -13.64 33.29 -9.70
CA PRO A 955 -14.27 33.35 -11.01
C PRO A 955 -13.64 34.45 -11.88
N SER A 956 -13.25 34.07 -13.10
CA SER A 956 -12.56 34.94 -14.05
C SER A 956 -13.06 34.78 -15.47
N CYS A 957 -13.25 35.89 -16.19
CA CYS A 957 -13.70 35.88 -17.59
C CYS A 957 -12.55 35.60 -18.55
N VAL A 958 -11.41 36.25 -18.30
CA VAL A 958 -10.15 36.05 -19.01
C VAL A 958 -9.07 35.73 -17.99
N ALA A 959 -8.44 34.57 -18.08
CA ALA A 959 -7.39 34.16 -17.15
C ALA A 959 -6.19 33.60 -17.90
N MET A 960 -4.98 33.82 -17.41
CA MET A 960 -3.76 33.30 -18.04
C MET A 960 -2.61 33.11 -17.05
N ASN A 961 -1.74 32.13 -17.33
CA ASN A 961 -0.47 31.92 -16.63
C ASN A 961 0.64 32.48 -17.51
N GLU A 962 1.13 33.68 -17.18
CA GLU A 962 1.95 34.47 -18.10
C GLU A 962 1.18 34.92 -19.35
N LEU A 963 1.49 36.14 -19.79
CA LEU A 963 1.24 36.58 -21.16
C LEU A 963 2.44 37.43 -21.57
N ALA A 964 3.23 36.92 -22.50
CA ALA A 964 4.43 37.61 -22.96
C ALA A 964 4.31 37.98 -24.45
N ILE A 965 4.39 39.27 -24.74
CA ILE A 965 4.41 39.81 -26.11
C ILE A 965 5.67 40.65 -26.35
N SER A 966 6.22 40.49 -27.54
CA SER A 966 7.51 41.06 -27.91
C SER A 966 7.58 41.43 -29.40
N ASN A 967 8.52 42.30 -29.76
CA ASN A 967 8.91 42.63 -31.12
C ASN A 967 7.73 43.04 -32.02
N TYR A 968 7.22 44.25 -31.80
CA TYR A 968 6.12 44.85 -32.59
C TYR A 968 4.81 44.07 -32.50
N SER A 969 4.46 43.62 -31.30
CA SER A 969 3.22 42.87 -31.03
C SER A 969 2.20 43.72 -30.29
N ALA A 970 0.91 43.39 -30.42
CA ALA A 970 -0.18 44.06 -29.74
C ALA A 970 -1.19 43.05 -29.17
N VAL A 971 -1.66 43.29 -27.95
CA VAL A 971 -2.84 42.62 -27.38
C VAL A 971 -3.83 43.70 -26.98
N VAL A 972 -5.03 43.70 -27.57
CA VAL A 972 -6.01 44.77 -27.41
C VAL A 972 -7.35 44.17 -27.01
N LEU A 973 -7.81 44.52 -25.81
CA LEU A 973 -9.17 44.25 -25.33
C LEU A 973 -10.00 45.52 -25.50
N SER A 974 -10.91 45.56 -26.47
CA SER A 974 -11.64 46.78 -26.83
C SER A 974 -13.16 46.61 -26.87
N GLY A 975 -13.91 47.45 -26.16
CA GLY A 975 -15.38 47.48 -26.26
C GLY A 975 -16.08 46.21 -25.77
N ASN A 976 -15.46 45.44 -24.88
CA ASN A 976 -16.07 44.25 -24.28
C ASN A 976 -16.92 44.64 -23.06
N ALA A 977 -17.91 43.80 -22.74
CA ALA A 977 -18.69 43.90 -21.51
C ALA A 977 -18.36 42.70 -20.60
N PHE A 978 -17.85 42.97 -19.40
CA PHE A 978 -17.54 41.98 -18.38
C PHE A 978 -18.53 42.10 -17.23
N GLN A 979 -19.24 41.00 -16.94
CA GLN A 979 -20.19 40.90 -15.85
C GLN A 979 -19.80 39.75 -14.92
N THR A 980 -19.52 40.05 -13.66
CA THR A 980 -19.27 39.03 -12.63
C THR A 980 -20.36 39.12 -11.56
N MET A 981 -20.96 37.98 -11.21
CA MET A 981 -22.10 37.90 -10.27
C MET A 981 -21.71 37.41 -8.87
N THR A 982 -20.42 37.22 -8.62
CA THR A 982 -19.86 36.75 -7.33
C THR A 982 -19.06 37.85 -6.65
N THR A 983 -19.09 37.87 -5.31
CA THR A 983 -18.48 38.93 -4.50
C THR A 983 -16.98 39.06 -4.76
N SER A 984 -16.25 37.94 -4.76
CA SER A 984 -14.81 37.88 -5.02
C SER A 984 -14.53 37.33 -6.41
N SER A 985 -14.29 38.22 -7.38
CA SER A 985 -14.12 37.86 -8.80
C SER A 985 -13.11 38.77 -9.50
N SER A 986 -12.62 38.32 -10.66
CA SER A 986 -11.79 39.14 -11.55
C SER A 986 -12.32 39.10 -12.98
N ALA A 987 -12.23 40.20 -13.73
CA ALA A 987 -12.59 40.14 -15.16
C ALA A 987 -11.41 39.62 -15.98
N ILE A 988 -10.23 40.20 -15.76
CA ILE A 988 -8.96 39.84 -16.38
C ILE A 988 -8.00 39.47 -15.26
N GLN A 989 -7.48 38.24 -15.28
CA GLN A 989 -6.56 37.74 -14.27
C GLN A 989 -5.30 37.15 -14.89
N VAL A 990 -4.13 37.61 -14.43
CA VAL A 990 -2.85 36.98 -14.71
C VAL A 990 -2.35 36.35 -13.41
N VAL A 991 -2.20 35.02 -13.41
CA VAL A 991 -1.76 34.23 -12.26
C VAL A 991 -0.30 33.81 -12.41
N LYS A 992 0.38 33.68 -11.28
CA LYS A 992 1.77 33.21 -11.14
C LYS A 992 2.81 34.09 -11.86
N TYR A 993 2.95 34.03 -13.19
CA TYR A 993 3.98 34.79 -13.91
C TYR A 993 3.51 36.17 -14.39
N ALA A 994 4.48 37.06 -14.60
CA ALA A 994 4.23 38.45 -15.00
C ALA A 994 3.51 38.58 -16.35
N LEU A 995 2.67 39.61 -16.49
CA LEU A 995 2.37 40.17 -17.81
C LEU A 995 3.65 40.84 -18.34
N ARG A 996 4.13 40.46 -19.53
CA ARG A 996 5.39 40.97 -20.10
C ARG A 996 5.17 41.59 -21.48
N VAL A 997 5.45 42.88 -21.59
CA VAL A 997 5.33 43.67 -22.83
C VAL A 997 6.68 44.28 -23.17
N THR A 998 7.29 43.83 -24.27
CA THR A 998 8.67 44.20 -24.61
C THR A 998 8.84 44.56 -26.09
N TRP A 999 9.89 45.31 -26.40
CA TRP A 999 10.34 45.66 -27.76
C TRP A 999 9.23 46.21 -28.68
N HIS A 1000 8.89 47.48 -28.49
CA HIS A 1000 7.90 48.20 -29.32
C HIS A 1000 6.52 47.53 -29.37
N SER A 1001 6.11 46.90 -28.27
CA SER A 1001 4.83 46.18 -28.17
C SER A 1001 3.83 46.92 -27.28
N VAL A 1002 2.55 46.57 -27.40
CA VAL A 1002 1.48 47.21 -26.61
C VAL A 1002 0.48 46.20 -26.05
N PHE A 1003 0.14 46.33 -24.78
CA PHE A 1003 -1.04 45.70 -24.18
C PHE A 1003 -2.06 46.78 -23.84
N ALA A 1004 -3.28 46.69 -24.37
CA ALA A 1004 -4.28 47.75 -24.25
C ALA A 1004 -5.64 47.22 -23.81
N VAL A 1005 -6.27 47.92 -22.87
CA VAL A 1005 -7.63 47.69 -22.38
C VAL A 1005 -8.41 48.99 -22.63
N LEU A 1006 -9.22 49.02 -23.68
CA LEU A 1006 -9.80 50.23 -24.26
C LEU A 1006 -11.33 50.20 -24.28
N GLY A 1007 -12.01 51.16 -23.64
CA GLY A 1007 -13.46 51.31 -23.83
C GLY A 1007 -14.32 50.12 -23.36
N ASN A 1008 -13.85 49.31 -22.41
CA ASN A 1008 -14.59 48.16 -21.89
C ASN A 1008 -15.49 48.58 -20.73
N THR A 1009 -16.58 47.85 -20.53
CA THR A 1009 -17.49 48.02 -19.40
C THR A 1009 -17.30 46.86 -18.42
N PHE A 1010 -17.05 47.17 -17.16
CA PHE A 1010 -16.94 46.23 -16.05
C PHE A 1010 -18.13 46.42 -15.10
N HIS A 1011 -18.84 45.35 -14.84
CA HIS A 1011 -19.90 45.28 -13.84
C HIS A 1011 -19.61 44.11 -12.92
N MET A 1012 -19.14 44.41 -11.72
CA MET A 1012 -18.71 43.40 -10.74
C MET A 1012 -19.58 43.45 -9.50
N ALA A 1013 -20.14 42.31 -9.13
CA ALA A 1013 -21.00 42.21 -7.96
C ALA A 1013 -20.21 42.24 -6.64
N GLY A 1014 -20.84 42.76 -5.59
CA GLY A 1014 -20.43 42.54 -4.20
C GLY A 1014 -19.28 43.37 -3.65
N GLY A 1015 -18.70 44.31 -4.41
CA GLY A 1015 -17.70 45.25 -3.88
C GLY A 1015 -16.31 44.68 -3.59
N GLU A 1016 -16.12 43.34 -3.60
CA GLU A 1016 -14.83 42.66 -3.43
C GLU A 1016 -14.18 42.26 -4.77
N GLY A 1017 -14.85 42.57 -5.89
CA GLY A 1017 -14.35 42.29 -7.23
C GLY A 1017 -13.14 43.15 -7.59
N THR A 1018 -12.27 42.63 -8.45
CA THR A 1018 -11.15 43.38 -9.03
C THR A 1018 -11.10 43.20 -10.55
N PRO A 1019 -11.44 44.21 -11.37
CA PRO A 1019 -11.51 44.07 -12.82
C PRO A 1019 -10.22 43.53 -13.44
N ILE A 1020 -9.06 44.08 -13.06
CA ILE A 1020 -7.76 43.65 -13.57
C ILE A 1020 -6.88 43.20 -12.41
N HIS A 1021 -6.62 41.90 -12.32
CA HIS A 1021 -5.83 41.29 -11.25
C HIS A 1021 -4.53 40.72 -11.80
N LEU A 1022 -3.41 41.40 -11.50
CA LEU A 1022 -2.07 40.96 -11.88
C LEU A 1022 -1.34 40.47 -10.64
N GLU A 1023 -1.20 39.15 -10.52
CA GLU A 1023 -0.64 38.53 -9.33
C GLU A 1023 0.88 38.68 -9.29
N GLY A 1024 1.63 37.87 -10.03
CA GLY A 1024 3.08 37.70 -9.80
C GLY A 1024 3.35 36.78 -8.58
N TYR A 1025 4.63 36.58 -8.23
CA TYR A 1025 5.03 35.92 -6.98
C TYR A 1025 6.37 36.49 -6.49
N ALA A 1026 6.90 36.03 -5.35
CA ALA A 1026 8.08 36.63 -4.72
C ALA A 1026 9.31 36.80 -5.66
N GLU A 1027 9.45 35.94 -6.67
CA GLU A 1027 10.56 35.97 -7.65
C GLU A 1027 10.13 36.51 -9.04
N SER A 1028 8.84 36.80 -9.24
CA SER A 1028 8.29 37.36 -10.48
C SER A 1028 7.44 38.58 -10.21
N LEU A 1029 7.81 39.70 -10.84
CA LEU A 1029 7.01 40.92 -10.88
C LEU A 1029 5.59 40.66 -11.40
N SER A 1030 4.62 41.51 -11.06
CA SER A 1030 3.27 41.42 -11.60
C SER A 1030 3.21 41.88 -13.07
N LEU A 1031 4.07 42.83 -13.44
CA LEU A 1031 4.10 43.45 -14.77
C LEU A 1031 5.51 43.90 -15.17
N PHE A 1032 5.90 43.63 -16.42
CA PHE A 1032 7.10 44.13 -17.09
C PHE A 1032 6.74 44.91 -18.35
N VAL A 1033 7.17 46.17 -18.45
CA VAL A 1033 7.01 47.02 -19.64
C VAL A 1033 8.35 47.62 -20.06
N LEU A 1034 9.00 47.00 -21.03
CA LEU A 1034 10.40 47.29 -21.37
C LEU A 1034 10.58 47.66 -22.84
N ASN A 1035 11.70 48.32 -23.16
CA ASN A 1035 12.15 48.58 -24.53
C ASN A 1035 11.11 49.34 -25.41
N SER A 1036 10.75 50.56 -24.99
CA SER A 1036 9.82 51.44 -25.74
C SER A 1036 8.44 50.81 -26.00
N SER A 1037 7.93 50.10 -24.99
CA SER A 1037 6.63 49.43 -25.02
C SER A 1037 5.61 50.13 -24.16
N ALA A 1038 4.33 49.78 -24.30
CA ALA A 1038 3.27 50.42 -23.53
C ALA A 1038 2.22 49.46 -22.99
N VAL A 1039 1.73 49.75 -21.78
CA VAL A 1039 0.46 49.24 -21.27
C VAL A 1039 -0.52 50.39 -21.21
N VAL A 1040 -1.69 50.26 -21.83
CA VAL A 1040 -2.66 51.36 -21.95
C VAL A 1040 -4.03 50.90 -21.47
N VAL A 1041 -4.51 51.47 -20.37
CA VAL A 1041 -5.88 51.27 -19.86
C VAL A 1041 -6.62 52.59 -20.02
N ARG A 1042 -7.52 52.68 -21.01
CA ARG A 1042 -8.16 53.94 -21.37
C ARG A 1042 -9.64 53.83 -21.70
N GLY A 1043 -10.43 54.80 -21.23
CA GLY A 1043 -11.83 54.94 -21.65
C GLY A 1043 -12.77 53.87 -21.07
N ASN A 1044 -12.34 53.08 -20.09
CA ASN A 1044 -13.14 52.00 -19.53
C ASN A 1044 -14.14 52.53 -18.50
N LEU A 1045 -15.29 51.86 -18.39
CA LEU A 1045 -16.35 52.16 -17.42
C LEU A 1045 -16.43 51.04 -16.38
N VAL A 1046 -16.20 51.34 -15.11
CA VAL A 1046 -16.48 50.43 -13.99
C VAL A 1046 -17.79 50.89 -13.34
N SER A 1047 -18.87 50.18 -13.66
CA SER A 1047 -20.25 50.59 -13.37
C SER A 1047 -20.76 50.22 -11.98
N SER A 1048 -19.94 49.55 -11.16
CA SER A 1048 -20.26 49.12 -9.80
C SER A 1048 -19.08 49.37 -8.86
N LEU A 1049 -19.34 49.37 -7.55
CA LEU A 1049 -18.29 49.40 -6.53
C LEU A 1049 -17.39 48.15 -6.65
N VAL A 1050 -16.08 48.35 -6.60
CA VAL A 1050 -15.05 47.30 -6.65
C VAL A 1050 -14.02 47.52 -5.55
N GLN A 1051 -13.26 46.49 -5.18
CA GLN A 1051 -12.23 46.63 -4.15
C GLN A 1051 -11.06 47.43 -4.71
N TYR A 1052 -10.54 46.98 -5.85
CA TYR A 1052 -9.52 47.66 -6.62
C TYR A 1052 -9.93 47.61 -8.09
N VAL A 1053 -9.72 48.68 -8.84
CA VAL A 1053 -9.97 48.66 -10.29
C VAL A 1053 -8.88 47.83 -10.98
N ILE A 1054 -7.64 47.97 -10.49
CA ILE A 1054 -6.47 47.21 -10.91
C ILE A 1054 -5.66 46.92 -9.66
N ILE A 1055 -5.21 45.68 -9.50
CA ILE A 1055 -4.27 45.29 -8.44
C ILE A 1055 -3.02 44.67 -9.04
N PHE A 1056 -1.89 45.05 -8.48
CA PHE A 1056 -0.57 44.45 -8.68
C PHE A 1056 -0.17 43.87 -7.33
N VAL A 1057 -0.19 42.54 -7.18
CA VAL A 1057 0.10 41.90 -5.88
C VAL A 1057 1.59 42.03 -5.54
N TRP A 1058 2.45 42.13 -6.55
CA TRP A 1058 3.89 42.33 -6.44
C TRP A 1058 4.35 43.57 -7.23
N VAL A 1059 5.66 43.83 -7.22
CA VAL A 1059 6.26 45.01 -7.87
C VAL A 1059 6.06 44.93 -9.40
N PHE A 1060 5.95 46.08 -10.08
CA PHE A 1060 6.03 46.15 -11.55
C PHE A 1060 7.22 47.01 -11.99
N CYS A 1061 7.76 46.71 -13.18
CA CYS A 1061 8.91 47.40 -13.76
C CYS A 1061 8.54 48.07 -15.09
N VAL A 1062 8.91 49.34 -15.22
CA VAL A 1062 8.80 50.12 -16.46
C VAL A 1062 10.14 50.80 -16.72
N GLU A 1063 10.72 50.52 -17.88
CA GLU A 1063 12.02 51.09 -18.28
C GLU A 1063 11.88 52.41 -19.06
N SER A 1064 13.03 53.06 -19.31
CA SER A 1064 13.10 54.31 -20.08
C SER A 1064 12.47 54.17 -21.46
N ARG A 1065 11.66 55.17 -21.83
CA ARG A 1065 10.83 55.26 -23.06
C ARG A 1065 9.65 54.28 -23.15
N SER A 1066 9.46 53.42 -22.14
CA SER A 1066 8.21 52.67 -21.97
C SER A 1066 7.19 53.46 -21.17
N ALA A 1067 5.90 53.09 -21.25
CA ALA A 1067 4.84 53.79 -20.54
C ALA A 1067 3.76 52.84 -20.02
N VAL A 1068 3.22 53.15 -18.84
CA VAL A 1068 1.94 52.60 -18.36
C VAL A 1068 0.97 53.77 -18.26
N VAL A 1069 -0.12 53.74 -19.02
CA VAL A 1069 -1.04 54.85 -19.20
C VAL A 1069 -2.42 54.46 -18.68
N PHE A 1070 -2.89 55.18 -17.66
CA PHE A 1070 -4.28 55.14 -17.19
C PHE A 1070 -4.92 56.48 -17.54
N ARG A 1071 -5.93 56.50 -18.42
CA ARG A 1071 -6.53 57.76 -18.89
C ARG A 1071 -8.03 57.62 -19.18
N ASP A 1072 -8.82 58.66 -18.90
CA ASP A 1072 -10.25 58.74 -19.26
C ASP A 1072 -11.11 57.54 -18.79
N ASN A 1073 -10.73 56.84 -17.71
CA ASN A 1073 -11.52 55.73 -17.19
C ASN A 1073 -12.53 56.26 -16.16
N ASP A 1074 -13.80 55.92 -16.31
CA ASP A 1074 -14.89 56.29 -15.40
C ASP A 1074 -15.14 55.14 -14.42
N MET A 1075 -15.01 55.40 -13.13
CA MET A 1075 -15.05 54.36 -12.09
C MET A 1075 -15.99 54.81 -10.99
N GLN A 1076 -17.09 54.07 -10.78
CA GLN A 1076 -17.76 54.13 -9.49
C GLN A 1076 -16.75 53.68 -8.43
N GLY A 1077 -16.67 54.43 -7.32
CA GLY A 1077 -15.54 54.41 -6.39
C GLY A 1077 -15.10 53.03 -5.88
N SER A 1078 -13.99 53.02 -5.14
CA SER A 1078 -13.54 51.83 -4.42
C SER A 1078 -14.38 51.62 -3.15
N SER A 1079 -14.57 50.36 -2.75
CA SER A 1079 -15.07 50.00 -1.42
C SER A 1079 -13.99 50.07 -0.33
N ALA A 1080 -12.71 50.16 -0.70
CA ALA A 1080 -11.53 50.13 0.16
C ALA A 1080 -10.95 51.52 0.49
#